data_AF-A0A7X6XC10-F1
#
_entry.id   AF-A0A7X6XC10-F1
#
_cell.length_a   1.000
_cell.length_b   1.000
_cell.length_c   1.000
_cell.angle_alpha   90.00
_cell.angle_beta   90.00
_cell.angle_gamma   90.00
#
_symmetry.space_group_name_H-M   'P 1'
#
loop_
_entity.id
_entity.type
_entity.pdbx_description
1 polymer ?
#
loop_
_entity_poly.entity_id
_entity_poly.type
_entity_poly.pdbx_seq_one_letter_code
_entity_poly.pdbx_strand_id
1 'polypeptide(L)'
;MNIFQRMKNKEIQNKVDSFIKSINGLEEKEIEFKYLDNKELENNESLLTYLFFNHPNLIRVLPIDFQKSRVNSNLSMFKYASQEAKKEIVSSWLKDNKLFMNASVVKLTEEEIESYIKLYFKQEEDITKLFMDDLKKVIQVLSRSDLKQTEDIINKIKNKLTDRQWDFIIEVNPIFIKYSNQAIQNKYADNEKYSSYINGEARMSYIKKEVKKIKEDINILDTMSIDIQKEFIKSYPFMINYINEKTLIEILKYDTDLIRFVNIYDLNNNHDDIICEIFENIESKKTEEIIDIFVEKSLLNAKGKLYKFDKKSQNVSYQYSKKLIKVIQSLNIEHIISLINIDVNYVLAYTVPIYDENSSQKTKETIIIDNNKKCLTLFEKYYNNDTLYNEYYKVINKIYNEYLTNINTFDYQNDFDCVFDLFKILFNKKIINNNSVESVTKYIAASLLYKHGYVKEYRNVSASMLNVLLNNAYNIKTDNKLSVYELYSLEQFDTRLSFIDVNLLRDYCKYNFTNMSTLLYIIKDDKMRYLFEKYYKIFTSVYSNNKESLFKALENFTYYKDILHDIDNKKLTEKEIENLIDLFSSYSNPLNIKHANELSTYDILLLKNFIKELAVAKDENIYRNLVCKYLFNKSYDEKGNTGWLEVSTIKQFCDLYSAESLERAKDNDNQIFTEEESSLFSVIKLLFSKKDFAILLEYIDNVINLRTKRNVIVVNEMFNKLKKYMYELINLEIVTLDELEMLLIYNPSMIKKKTVNETVIYSIKNNDFKVLCSNTDDGIHYVCLNVSSLDKNCYGYNKLYKNGSARFTTYEGNTLIKINKDRISNNNMKAEFLIIIGSITDDLIQIAKRNNIPILEVEFD
;
A
#
# COMPACT_ATOMS: atom_id res chain seq x y z
N MET A 1 -57.14 -2.71 -71.04
CA MET A 1 -58.17 -2.48 -70.00
C MET A 1 -59.48 -3.08 -70.50
N ASN A 2 -60.04 -4.07 -69.80
CA ASN A 2 -61.13 -4.96 -70.27
C ASN A 2 -62.50 -4.23 -70.30
N ILE A 3 -63.42 -4.57 -71.19
CA ILE A 3 -64.77 -3.94 -71.28
C ILE A 3 -65.53 -4.03 -69.94
N PHE A 4 -65.35 -5.14 -69.23
CA PHE A 4 -65.85 -5.33 -67.86
C PHE A 4 -65.31 -4.31 -66.86
N GLN A 5 -64.04 -3.90 -66.98
CA GLN A 5 -63.43 -2.85 -66.15
C GLN A 5 -64.02 -1.47 -66.45
N ARG A 6 -64.33 -1.17 -67.72
CA ARG A 6 -64.99 0.09 -68.12
C ARG A 6 -66.44 0.17 -67.62
N MET A 7 -67.22 -0.92 -67.70
CA MET A 7 -68.58 -0.96 -67.16
C MET A 7 -68.59 -0.82 -65.64
N LYS A 8 -67.72 -1.57 -64.94
CA LYS A 8 -67.58 -1.49 -63.48
C LYS A 8 -67.12 -0.10 -63.01
N ASN A 9 -66.18 0.54 -63.72
CA ASN A 9 -65.76 1.92 -63.41
C ASN A 9 -66.87 2.96 -63.70
N LYS A 10 -67.72 2.73 -64.71
CA LYS A 10 -68.84 3.63 -65.03
C LYS A 10 -69.98 3.50 -64.02
N GLU A 11 -70.26 2.29 -63.53
CA GLU A 11 -71.17 2.07 -62.39
C GLU A 11 -70.64 2.69 -61.11
N ILE A 12 -69.36 2.51 -60.80
CA ILE A 12 -68.72 3.14 -59.64
C ILE A 12 -68.75 4.67 -59.76
N GLN A 13 -68.48 5.25 -60.94
CA GLN A 13 -68.55 6.70 -61.13
C GLN A 13 -69.98 7.24 -60.98
N ASN A 14 -70.99 6.53 -61.50
CA ASN A 14 -72.40 6.89 -61.28
C ASN A 14 -72.76 6.83 -59.79
N LYS A 15 -72.24 5.83 -59.05
CA LYS A 15 -72.40 5.73 -57.59
C LYS A 15 -71.69 6.88 -56.87
N VAL A 16 -70.50 7.30 -57.31
CA VAL A 16 -69.77 8.47 -56.78
C VAL A 16 -70.57 9.76 -57.00
N ASP A 17 -71.05 9.99 -58.22
CA ASP A 17 -71.82 11.20 -58.55
C ASP A 17 -73.15 11.24 -57.78
N SER A 18 -73.78 10.08 -57.57
CA SER A 18 -74.96 9.94 -56.72
C SER A 18 -74.63 10.20 -55.24
N PHE A 19 -73.50 9.68 -54.75
CA PHE A 19 -73.04 9.89 -53.38
C PHE A 19 -72.75 11.37 -53.14
N ILE A 20 -72.02 12.04 -54.04
CA ILE A 20 -71.71 13.47 -53.99
C ILE A 20 -72.99 14.32 -53.93
N LYS A 21 -73.99 14.00 -54.76
CA LYS A 21 -75.30 14.66 -54.69
C LYS A 21 -76.01 14.43 -53.36
N SER A 22 -75.86 13.24 -52.77
CA SER A 22 -76.53 12.85 -51.51
C SER A 22 -75.91 13.46 -50.26
N ILE A 23 -74.72 14.04 -50.35
CA ILE A 23 -74.00 14.70 -49.25
C ILE A 23 -74.02 16.23 -49.34
N ASN A 24 -74.48 16.80 -50.46
CA ASN A 24 -74.57 18.25 -50.64
C ASN A 24 -75.52 18.89 -49.62
N GLY A 25 -75.01 19.87 -48.87
CA GLY A 25 -75.77 20.64 -47.87
C GLY A 25 -75.86 19.98 -46.48
N LEU A 26 -75.22 18.84 -46.27
CA LEU A 26 -75.13 18.20 -44.96
C LEU A 26 -73.98 18.78 -44.12
N GLU A 27 -74.08 18.65 -42.80
CA GLU A 27 -72.96 18.99 -41.93
C GLU A 27 -71.85 17.94 -42.03
N GLU A 28 -70.59 18.36 -41.79
CA GLU A 28 -69.42 17.48 -41.94
C GLU A 28 -69.53 16.17 -41.14
N LYS A 29 -70.17 16.17 -39.95
CA LYS A 29 -70.39 14.95 -39.15
C LYS A 29 -71.31 13.93 -39.84
N GLU A 30 -72.32 14.41 -40.56
CA GLU A 30 -73.25 13.54 -41.29
C GLU A 30 -72.61 13.00 -42.56
N ILE A 31 -71.78 13.82 -43.21
CA ILE A 31 -70.96 13.41 -44.36
C ILE A 31 -69.95 12.34 -43.94
N GLU A 32 -69.29 12.51 -42.80
CA GLU A 32 -68.36 11.54 -42.20
C GLU A 32 -69.04 10.19 -41.98
N PHE A 33 -70.22 10.18 -41.35
CA PHE A 33 -70.99 8.95 -41.11
C PHE A 33 -71.38 8.24 -42.41
N LYS A 34 -71.92 9.00 -43.38
CA LYS A 34 -72.32 8.45 -44.69
C LYS A 34 -71.15 7.88 -45.49
N TYR A 35 -69.98 8.50 -45.38
CA TYR A 35 -68.77 8.04 -46.04
C TYR A 35 -68.24 6.74 -45.42
N LEU A 36 -68.18 6.66 -44.08
CA LEU A 36 -67.69 5.47 -43.38
C LEU A 36 -68.59 4.23 -43.59
N ASP A 37 -69.89 4.41 -43.82
CA ASP A 37 -70.82 3.32 -44.15
C ASP A 37 -70.70 2.81 -45.60
N ASN A 38 -69.96 3.51 -46.48
CA ASN A 38 -69.84 3.19 -47.90
C ASN A 38 -68.47 2.62 -48.29
N LYS A 39 -68.19 1.39 -47.84
CA LYS A 39 -66.92 0.68 -48.10
C LYS A 39 -66.58 0.52 -49.60
N GLU A 40 -67.57 0.49 -50.49
CA GLU A 40 -67.33 0.36 -51.95
C GLU A 40 -66.67 1.61 -52.57
N LEU A 41 -66.79 2.78 -51.92
CA LEU A 41 -66.33 4.07 -52.43
C LEU A 41 -65.09 4.61 -51.71
N GLU A 42 -64.63 3.90 -50.67
CA GLU A 42 -63.55 4.30 -49.75
C GLU A 42 -62.24 4.67 -50.47
N ASN A 43 -61.91 4.01 -51.59
CA ASN A 43 -60.67 4.25 -52.34
C ASN A 43 -60.89 4.97 -53.68
N ASN A 44 -62.07 5.56 -53.92
CA ASN A 44 -62.35 6.22 -55.20
C ASN A 44 -61.73 7.63 -55.25
N GLU A 45 -60.76 7.82 -56.16
CA GLU A 45 -59.99 9.06 -56.25
C GLU A 45 -60.83 10.33 -56.53
N SER A 46 -61.88 10.21 -57.35
CA SER A 46 -62.78 11.33 -57.67
C SER A 46 -63.56 11.78 -56.43
N LEU A 47 -64.08 10.83 -55.64
CA LEU A 47 -64.78 11.10 -54.40
C LEU A 47 -63.84 11.67 -53.33
N LEU A 48 -62.69 11.05 -53.13
CA LEU A 48 -61.68 11.49 -52.16
C LEU A 48 -61.22 12.92 -52.45
N THR A 49 -61.02 13.25 -53.73
CA THR A 49 -60.63 14.60 -54.17
C THR A 49 -61.77 15.60 -53.94
N TYR A 50 -63.02 15.22 -54.20
CA TYR A 50 -64.19 16.04 -53.89
C TYR A 50 -64.32 16.34 -52.39
N LEU A 51 -64.21 15.30 -51.54
CA LEU A 51 -64.27 15.44 -50.09
C LEU A 51 -63.12 16.31 -49.56
N PHE A 52 -61.92 16.15 -50.10
CA PHE A 52 -60.76 16.95 -49.71
C PHE A 52 -60.90 18.44 -50.02
N PHE A 53 -61.36 18.81 -51.22
CA PHE A 53 -61.46 20.22 -51.60
C PHE A 53 -62.64 20.95 -50.94
N ASN A 54 -63.77 20.25 -50.75
CA ASN A 54 -64.99 20.87 -50.23
C ASN A 54 -65.17 20.72 -48.71
N HIS A 55 -64.55 19.70 -48.10
CA HIS A 55 -64.67 19.39 -46.67
C HIS A 55 -63.31 18.98 -46.08
N PRO A 56 -62.33 19.91 -46.01
CA PRO A 56 -60.94 19.61 -45.66
C PRO A 56 -60.75 18.97 -44.27
N ASN A 57 -61.66 19.21 -43.31
CA ASN A 57 -61.60 18.59 -41.98
C ASN A 57 -61.84 17.08 -42.00
N LEU A 58 -62.49 16.56 -43.06
CA LEU A 58 -62.74 15.14 -43.24
C LEU A 58 -61.48 14.37 -43.68
N ILE A 59 -60.38 15.05 -44.00
CA ILE A 59 -59.11 14.39 -44.35
C ILE A 59 -58.70 13.34 -43.31
N ARG A 60 -59.01 13.54 -42.01
CA ARG A 60 -58.71 12.58 -40.93
C ARG A 60 -59.34 11.19 -41.12
N VAL A 61 -60.48 11.09 -41.81
CA VAL A 61 -61.18 9.81 -42.03
C VAL A 61 -60.92 9.22 -43.43
N LEU A 62 -60.17 9.91 -44.29
CA LEU A 62 -59.83 9.43 -45.62
C LEU A 62 -58.72 8.37 -45.56
N PRO A 63 -58.51 7.56 -46.63
CA PRO A 63 -57.45 6.56 -46.64
C PRO A 63 -56.07 7.18 -46.42
N ILE A 64 -55.26 6.51 -45.60
CA ILE A 64 -53.95 7.00 -45.15
C ILE A 64 -53.05 7.42 -46.32
N ASP A 65 -52.99 6.63 -47.40
CA ASP A 65 -52.16 6.94 -48.57
C ASP A 65 -52.61 8.21 -49.30
N PHE A 66 -53.92 8.48 -49.30
CA PHE A 66 -54.47 9.73 -49.82
C PHE A 66 -54.12 10.91 -48.90
N GLN A 67 -54.22 10.74 -47.58
CA GLN A 67 -53.79 11.76 -46.61
C GLN A 67 -52.31 12.14 -46.81
N LYS A 68 -51.41 11.15 -46.93
CA LYS A 68 -49.97 11.36 -47.19
C LYS A 68 -49.73 12.18 -48.46
N SER A 69 -50.32 11.76 -49.57
CA SER A 69 -50.17 12.42 -50.87
C SER A 69 -50.60 13.89 -50.79
N ARG A 70 -51.76 14.16 -50.18
CA ARG A 70 -52.30 15.53 -50.08
C ARG A 70 -51.53 16.41 -49.11
N VAL A 71 -51.12 15.90 -47.95
CA VAL A 71 -50.31 16.68 -47.00
C VAL A 71 -48.92 17.00 -47.56
N ASN A 72 -48.31 16.08 -48.32
CA ASN A 72 -47.04 16.37 -49.00
C ASN A 72 -47.18 17.45 -50.08
N SER A 73 -48.34 17.52 -50.75
CA SER A 73 -48.64 18.58 -51.71
C SER A 73 -49.01 19.93 -51.06
N ASN A 74 -49.51 19.91 -49.81
CA ASN A 74 -49.88 21.11 -49.07
C ASN A 74 -49.73 20.91 -47.54
N LEU A 75 -48.64 21.45 -46.98
CA LEU A 75 -48.28 21.29 -45.57
C LEU A 75 -49.30 21.89 -44.59
N SER A 76 -50.11 22.87 -44.99
CA SER A 76 -51.13 23.46 -44.10
C SER A 76 -52.18 22.42 -43.66
N MET A 77 -52.36 21.35 -44.43
CA MET A 77 -53.31 20.27 -44.15
C MET A 77 -52.82 19.30 -43.07
N PHE A 78 -51.55 19.41 -42.65
CA PHE A 78 -50.97 18.52 -41.64
C PHE A 78 -51.78 18.53 -40.34
N LYS A 79 -52.27 19.69 -39.88
CA LYS A 79 -53.03 19.80 -38.62
C LYS A 79 -54.35 19.02 -38.63
N TYR A 80 -54.93 18.82 -39.81
CA TYR A 80 -56.23 18.16 -40.00
C TYR A 80 -56.12 16.65 -40.27
N ALA A 81 -54.94 16.14 -40.60
CA ALA A 81 -54.70 14.72 -40.82
C ALA A 81 -54.89 13.87 -39.55
N SER A 82 -55.18 12.57 -39.73
CA SER A 82 -55.28 11.61 -38.63
C SER A 82 -53.96 11.49 -37.87
N GLN A 83 -53.99 10.99 -36.63
CA GLN A 83 -52.75 10.79 -35.85
C GLN A 83 -51.82 9.77 -36.53
N GLU A 84 -52.38 8.74 -37.14
CA GLU A 84 -51.67 7.70 -37.89
C GLU A 84 -50.98 8.30 -39.13
N ALA A 85 -51.71 9.10 -39.91
CA ALA A 85 -51.14 9.76 -41.09
C ALA A 85 -50.06 10.77 -40.70
N LYS A 86 -50.28 11.58 -39.65
CA LYS A 86 -49.27 12.51 -39.11
C LYS A 86 -47.98 11.78 -38.73
N LYS A 87 -48.07 10.64 -38.02
CA LYS A 87 -46.91 9.82 -37.65
C LYS A 87 -46.12 9.35 -38.87
N GLU A 88 -46.80 8.86 -39.91
CA GLU A 88 -46.12 8.37 -41.12
C GLU A 88 -45.56 9.50 -42.01
N ILE A 89 -46.22 10.65 -42.06
CA ILE A 89 -45.74 11.84 -42.78
C ILE A 89 -44.49 12.40 -42.09
N VAL A 90 -44.52 12.54 -40.76
CA VAL A 90 -43.35 12.98 -39.99
C VAL A 90 -42.20 11.98 -40.12
N SER A 91 -42.51 10.68 -40.14
CA SER A 91 -41.56 9.62 -40.45
C SER A 91 -40.90 9.80 -41.83
N SER A 92 -41.68 10.16 -42.86
CA SER A 92 -41.14 10.52 -44.18
C SER A 92 -40.25 11.77 -44.12
N TRP A 93 -40.65 12.81 -43.39
CA TRP A 93 -39.84 14.03 -43.26
C TRP A 93 -38.53 13.78 -42.54
N LEU A 94 -38.51 12.88 -41.57
CA LEU A 94 -37.31 12.43 -40.88
C LEU A 94 -36.38 11.64 -41.82
N LYS A 95 -36.92 10.74 -42.65
CA LYS A 95 -36.13 10.03 -43.70
C LYS A 95 -35.47 10.98 -44.69
N ASP A 96 -36.16 12.06 -45.02
CA ASP A 96 -35.72 13.03 -46.04
C ASP A 96 -34.91 14.21 -45.46
N ASN A 97 -34.59 14.23 -44.16
CA ASN A 97 -33.96 15.36 -43.46
C ASN A 97 -34.72 16.70 -43.62
N LYS A 98 -36.05 16.66 -43.71
CA LYS A 98 -36.93 17.83 -43.87
C LYS A 98 -37.76 18.14 -42.63
N LEU A 99 -37.60 17.38 -41.54
CA LEU A 99 -38.43 17.52 -40.35
C LEU A 99 -38.49 18.96 -39.85
N PHE A 100 -37.34 19.60 -39.59
CA PHE A 100 -37.33 20.92 -38.97
C PHE A 100 -37.84 22.02 -39.92
N MET A 101 -37.52 21.92 -41.21
CA MET A 101 -38.07 22.80 -42.24
C MET A 101 -39.60 22.69 -42.27
N ASN A 102 -40.14 21.48 -42.37
CA ASN A 102 -41.58 21.26 -42.46
C ASN A 102 -42.29 21.58 -41.13
N ALA A 103 -41.68 21.25 -39.99
CA ALA A 103 -42.21 21.56 -38.66
C ALA A 103 -42.35 23.08 -38.44
N SER A 104 -41.39 23.87 -38.95
CA SER A 104 -41.48 25.34 -38.89
C SER A 104 -42.64 25.89 -39.72
N VAL A 105 -42.85 25.35 -40.93
CA VAL A 105 -43.95 25.73 -41.83
C VAL A 105 -45.31 25.39 -41.23
N VAL A 106 -45.41 24.23 -40.58
CA VAL A 106 -46.66 23.73 -39.98
C VAL A 106 -46.89 24.31 -38.57
N LYS A 107 -45.88 24.95 -37.98
CA LYS A 107 -45.88 25.48 -36.60
C LYS A 107 -46.20 24.40 -35.57
N LEU A 108 -45.45 23.30 -35.61
CA LEU A 108 -45.49 22.28 -34.56
C LEU A 108 -44.90 22.84 -33.26
N THR A 109 -45.47 22.47 -32.12
CA THR A 109 -44.91 22.80 -30.81
C THR A 109 -43.64 21.98 -30.54
N GLU A 110 -42.81 22.42 -29.60
CA GLU A 110 -41.63 21.63 -29.20
C GLU A 110 -42.03 20.26 -28.64
N GLU A 111 -43.11 20.18 -27.87
CA GLU A 111 -43.64 18.92 -27.34
C GLU A 111 -44.07 17.94 -28.44
N GLU A 112 -44.69 18.45 -29.52
CA GLU A 112 -45.06 17.64 -30.67
C GLU A 112 -43.81 17.11 -31.39
N ILE A 113 -42.81 17.96 -31.61
CA ILE A 113 -41.54 17.59 -32.23
C ILE A 113 -40.83 16.51 -31.41
N GLU A 114 -40.77 16.66 -30.08
CA GLU A 114 -40.16 15.67 -29.19
C GLU A 114 -40.89 14.32 -29.22
N SER A 115 -42.23 14.35 -29.20
CA SER A 115 -43.05 13.15 -29.26
C SER A 115 -42.80 12.36 -30.56
N TYR A 116 -42.71 13.05 -31.70
CA TYR A 116 -42.44 12.41 -32.98
C TYR A 116 -41.01 11.88 -33.10
N ILE A 117 -40.00 12.60 -32.60
CA ILE A 117 -38.61 12.12 -32.57
C ILE A 117 -38.50 10.82 -31.77
N LYS A 118 -39.13 10.75 -30.58
CA LYS A 118 -39.15 9.55 -29.71
C LYS A 118 -39.88 8.36 -30.37
N LEU A 119 -40.93 8.63 -31.14
CA LEU A 119 -41.66 7.59 -31.88
C LEU A 119 -40.87 7.04 -33.07
N TYR A 120 -40.15 7.90 -33.79
CA TYR A 120 -39.49 7.54 -35.04
C TYR A 120 -38.14 6.83 -34.86
N PHE A 121 -37.26 7.34 -33.99
CA PHE A 121 -35.87 6.85 -33.89
C PHE A 121 -35.70 5.55 -33.09
N LYS A 122 -36.62 4.60 -33.29
CA LYS A 122 -36.41 3.18 -32.99
C LYS A 122 -35.59 2.47 -34.08
N GLN A 123 -35.36 3.12 -35.22
CA GLN A 123 -34.53 2.63 -36.34
C GLN A 123 -33.20 3.37 -36.36
N GLU A 124 -32.15 2.70 -35.90
CA GLU A 124 -30.84 3.29 -35.55
C GLU A 124 -30.08 3.86 -36.75
N GLU A 125 -30.28 3.31 -37.96
CA GLU A 125 -29.49 3.66 -39.14
C GLU A 125 -29.77 5.06 -39.69
N ASP A 126 -30.97 5.62 -39.46
CA ASP A 126 -31.34 6.92 -40.02
C ASP A 126 -30.65 8.09 -39.31
N ILE A 127 -30.18 7.91 -38.08
CA ILE A 127 -29.42 8.94 -37.34
C ILE A 127 -28.13 9.30 -38.08
N THR A 128 -27.51 8.32 -38.75
CA THR A 128 -26.26 8.51 -39.50
C THR A 128 -26.40 9.44 -40.70
N LYS A 129 -27.63 9.67 -41.17
CA LYS A 129 -27.96 10.53 -42.31
C LYS A 129 -28.18 11.99 -41.91
N LEU A 130 -28.32 12.29 -40.61
CA LEU A 130 -28.49 13.64 -40.08
C LEU A 130 -27.15 14.40 -40.05
N PHE A 131 -27.19 15.71 -40.20
CA PHE A 131 -25.99 16.55 -40.23
C PHE A 131 -26.17 17.84 -39.40
N MET A 132 -25.09 18.32 -38.79
CA MET A 132 -25.02 19.60 -38.04
C MET A 132 -26.08 19.72 -36.92
N ASP A 133 -26.87 20.80 -36.93
CA ASP A 133 -27.82 21.16 -35.88
C ASP A 133 -29.00 20.18 -35.76
N ASP A 134 -29.40 19.54 -36.86
CA ASP A 134 -30.48 18.54 -36.85
C ASP A 134 -30.05 17.29 -36.07
N LEU A 135 -28.81 16.83 -36.28
CA LEU A 135 -28.22 15.73 -35.52
C LEU A 135 -28.09 16.12 -34.04
N LYS A 136 -27.58 17.31 -33.74
CA LYS A 136 -27.46 17.83 -32.37
C LYS A 136 -28.80 17.84 -31.66
N LYS A 137 -29.84 18.37 -32.30
CA LYS A 137 -31.18 18.50 -31.73
C LYS A 137 -31.87 17.14 -31.52
N VAL A 138 -31.74 16.22 -32.48
CA VAL A 138 -32.27 14.85 -32.32
C VAL A 138 -31.59 14.12 -31.16
N ILE A 139 -30.25 14.14 -31.08
CA ILE A 139 -29.52 13.49 -29.99
C ILE A 139 -29.84 14.15 -28.64
N GLN A 140 -30.04 15.47 -28.60
CA GLN A 140 -30.45 16.19 -27.39
C GLN A 140 -31.82 15.73 -26.89
N VAL A 141 -32.81 15.57 -27.78
CA VAL A 141 -34.14 15.07 -27.42
C VAL A 141 -34.07 13.63 -26.90
N LEU A 142 -33.35 12.76 -27.60
CA LEU A 142 -33.20 11.34 -27.20
C LEU A 142 -32.49 11.22 -25.85
N SER A 143 -31.39 11.96 -25.66
CA SER A 143 -30.61 11.94 -24.42
C SER A 143 -31.39 12.48 -23.21
N ARG A 144 -32.30 13.45 -23.41
CA ARG A 144 -33.18 13.97 -22.35
C ARG A 144 -34.25 12.96 -21.94
N SER A 145 -34.70 12.11 -22.87
CA SER A 145 -35.68 11.05 -22.54
C SER A 145 -35.03 9.85 -21.85
N ASP A 146 -33.97 9.30 -22.44
CA ASP A 146 -33.27 8.12 -21.92
C ASP A 146 -31.82 8.13 -22.40
N LEU A 147 -30.92 8.54 -21.50
CA LEU A 147 -29.48 8.61 -21.79
C LEU A 147 -28.91 7.22 -22.13
N LYS A 148 -29.33 6.18 -21.41
CA LYS A 148 -28.77 4.83 -21.56
C LYS A 148 -29.15 4.21 -22.90
N GLN A 149 -30.42 4.37 -23.29
CA GLN A 149 -30.87 3.95 -24.61
C GLN A 149 -30.17 4.74 -25.73
N THR A 150 -29.92 6.03 -25.51
CA THR A 150 -29.20 6.88 -26.46
C THR A 150 -27.73 6.44 -26.61
N GLU A 151 -27.07 6.07 -25.51
CA GLU A 151 -25.72 5.49 -25.54
C GLU A 151 -25.66 4.19 -26.36
N ASP A 152 -26.63 3.29 -26.19
CA ASP A 152 -26.71 2.04 -26.96
C ASP A 152 -26.86 2.30 -28.46
N ILE A 153 -27.69 3.27 -28.83
CA ILE A 153 -27.87 3.70 -30.22
C ILE A 153 -26.56 4.24 -30.78
N ILE A 154 -25.92 5.18 -30.08
CA ILE A 154 -24.63 5.79 -30.50
C ILE A 154 -23.55 4.72 -30.68
N ASN A 155 -23.46 3.76 -29.75
CA ASN A 155 -22.48 2.68 -29.83
C ASN A 155 -22.66 1.80 -31.06
N LYS A 156 -23.91 1.57 -31.51
CA LYS A 156 -24.19 0.77 -32.72
C LYS A 156 -23.89 1.52 -34.01
N ILE A 157 -24.09 2.85 -34.02
CA ILE A 157 -23.87 3.66 -35.23
C ILE A 157 -22.49 4.28 -35.33
N LYS A 158 -21.65 4.18 -34.28
CA LYS A 158 -20.36 4.87 -34.17
C LYS A 158 -19.44 4.77 -35.38
N ASN A 159 -19.40 3.60 -36.03
CA ASN A 159 -18.54 3.33 -37.19
C ASN A 159 -19.05 3.94 -38.51
N LYS A 160 -20.30 4.43 -38.52
CA LYS A 160 -20.95 5.05 -39.68
C LYS A 160 -20.93 6.59 -39.60
N LEU A 161 -20.49 7.14 -38.47
CA LEU A 161 -20.43 8.59 -38.23
C LEU A 161 -19.09 9.18 -38.69
N THR A 162 -19.16 10.35 -39.30
CA THR A 162 -17.98 11.14 -39.70
C THR A 162 -17.44 11.98 -38.56
N ASP A 163 -16.16 12.37 -38.64
CA ASP A 163 -15.50 13.26 -37.67
C ASP A 163 -16.30 14.55 -37.40
N ARG A 164 -16.86 15.14 -38.45
CA ARG A 164 -17.65 16.37 -38.33
C ARG A 164 -18.98 16.15 -37.60
N GLN A 165 -19.61 14.98 -37.75
CA GLN A 165 -20.84 14.65 -37.01
C GLN A 165 -20.54 14.45 -35.51
N TRP A 166 -19.38 13.88 -35.19
CA TRP A 166 -18.96 13.71 -33.80
C TRP A 166 -18.82 15.03 -33.03
N ASP A 167 -18.33 16.10 -33.67
CA ASP A 167 -18.24 17.42 -33.05
C ASP A 167 -19.61 17.90 -32.51
N PHE A 168 -20.71 17.63 -33.23
CA PHE A 168 -22.07 17.99 -32.79
C PHE A 168 -22.65 17.04 -31.75
N ILE A 169 -22.35 15.73 -31.84
CA ILE A 169 -22.81 14.73 -30.88
C ILE A 169 -22.19 14.99 -29.51
N ILE A 170 -20.87 15.24 -29.46
CA ILE A 170 -20.12 15.45 -28.21
C ILE A 170 -20.51 16.75 -27.50
N GLU A 171 -20.96 17.77 -28.24
CA GLU A 171 -21.53 18.99 -27.66
C GLU A 171 -22.81 18.76 -26.85
N VAL A 172 -23.61 17.75 -27.22
CA VAL A 172 -24.86 17.42 -26.51
C VAL A 172 -24.56 16.85 -25.14
N ASN A 173 -23.68 15.85 -25.06
CA ASN A 173 -23.25 15.25 -23.82
C ASN A 173 -21.79 14.74 -23.93
N PRO A 174 -20.89 15.19 -23.04
CA PRO A 174 -19.49 14.77 -23.05
C PRO A 174 -19.27 13.26 -23.04
N ILE A 175 -20.16 12.48 -22.41
CA ILE A 175 -20.04 11.02 -22.30
C ILE A 175 -19.95 10.30 -23.65
N PHE A 176 -20.53 10.89 -24.71
CA PHE A 176 -20.57 10.29 -26.03
C PHE A 176 -19.20 10.21 -26.70
N ILE A 177 -18.22 11.00 -26.25
CA ILE A 177 -16.86 10.97 -26.79
C ILE A 177 -16.20 9.60 -26.69
N LYS A 178 -16.58 8.78 -25.69
CA LYS A 178 -16.04 7.42 -25.49
C LYS A 178 -16.31 6.46 -26.65
N TYR A 179 -17.28 6.79 -27.50
CA TYR A 179 -17.65 6.02 -28.69
C TYR A 179 -17.02 6.58 -29.98
N SER A 180 -16.43 7.76 -29.93
CA SER A 180 -15.81 8.41 -31.10
C SER A 180 -14.46 7.77 -31.43
N ASN A 181 -13.98 8.01 -32.66
CA ASN A 181 -12.69 7.51 -33.10
C ASN A 181 -11.51 8.25 -32.44
N GLN A 182 -10.31 7.70 -32.61
CA GLN A 182 -9.10 8.22 -31.97
C GLN A 182 -8.78 9.68 -32.34
N ALA A 183 -9.06 10.10 -33.58
CA ALA A 183 -8.78 11.45 -34.04
C ALA A 183 -9.63 12.49 -33.28
N ILE A 184 -10.92 12.20 -33.11
CA ILE A 184 -11.83 13.05 -32.33
C ILE A 184 -11.48 13.03 -30.85
N GLN A 185 -11.21 11.86 -30.27
CA GLN A 185 -10.82 11.80 -28.86
C GLN A 185 -9.53 12.61 -28.59
N ASN A 186 -8.53 12.53 -29.48
CA ASN A 186 -7.29 13.32 -29.38
C ASN A 186 -7.54 14.83 -29.47
N LYS A 187 -8.47 15.28 -30.33
CA LYS A 187 -8.83 16.70 -30.50
C LYS A 187 -9.37 17.33 -29.21
N TYR A 188 -10.15 16.57 -28.43
CA TYR A 188 -10.78 17.05 -27.20
C TYR A 188 -10.05 16.59 -25.92
N ALA A 189 -8.94 15.86 -26.04
CA ALA A 189 -8.28 15.23 -24.91
C ALA A 189 -7.82 16.22 -23.83
N ASP A 190 -7.38 17.41 -24.23
CA ASP A 190 -6.83 18.44 -23.33
C ASP A 190 -7.91 19.25 -22.59
N ASN A 191 -9.18 18.95 -22.81
CA ASN A 191 -10.29 19.65 -22.17
C ASN A 191 -10.87 18.82 -21.03
N GLU A 192 -10.80 19.34 -19.80
CA GLU A 192 -11.25 18.67 -18.57
C GLU A 192 -12.70 18.17 -18.64
N LYS A 193 -13.57 18.87 -19.39
CA LYS A 193 -14.97 18.47 -19.58
C LYS A 193 -15.13 17.09 -20.22
N TYR A 194 -14.16 16.69 -21.05
CA TYR A 194 -14.21 15.45 -21.84
C TYR A 194 -13.20 14.41 -21.38
N SER A 195 -12.18 14.82 -20.61
CA SER A 195 -11.05 13.96 -20.24
C SER A 195 -11.47 12.73 -19.43
N SER A 196 -12.55 12.79 -18.66
CA SER A 196 -13.10 11.67 -17.89
C SER A 196 -13.78 10.58 -18.75
N TYR A 197 -14.05 10.87 -20.03
CA TYR A 197 -14.80 9.98 -20.92
C TYR A 197 -13.96 9.45 -22.10
N ILE A 198 -12.81 10.04 -22.41
CA ILE A 198 -11.89 9.51 -23.42
C ILE A 198 -11.24 8.20 -22.94
N ASN A 199 -10.86 7.35 -23.89
CA ASN A 199 -10.26 6.05 -23.63
C ASN A 199 -9.04 5.78 -24.53
N GLY A 200 -8.40 4.63 -24.33
CA GLY A 200 -7.28 4.18 -25.16
C GLY A 200 -6.08 5.14 -25.17
N GLU A 201 -5.51 5.36 -26.35
CA GLU A 201 -4.30 6.19 -26.52
C GLU A 201 -4.52 7.67 -26.18
N ALA A 202 -5.74 8.18 -26.36
CA ALA A 202 -6.05 9.59 -26.08
C ALA A 202 -5.96 9.86 -24.58
N ARG A 203 -6.53 8.95 -23.78
CA ARG A 203 -6.44 9.00 -22.32
C ARG A 203 -4.99 8.89 -21.85
N MET A 204 -4.21 7.97 -22.43
CA MET A 204 -2.79 7.83 -22.08
C MET A 204 -1.96 9.07 -22.44
N SER A 205 -2.25 9.72 -23.57
CA SER A 205 -1.62 10.98 -23.96
C SER A 205 -1.93 12.11 -22.97
N TYR A 206 -3.21 12.24 -22.58
CA TYR A 206 -3.65 13.18 -21.56
C TYR A 206 -2.97 12.92 -20.20
N ILE A 207 -3.00 11.67 -19.71
CA ILE A 207 -2.34 11.29 -18.46
C ILE A 207 -0.85 11.67 -18.50
N LYS A 208 -0.13 11.39 -19.59
CA LYS A 208 1.29 11.78 -19.73
C LYS A 208 1.52 13.29 -19.67
N LYS A 209 0.57 14.10 -20.14
CA LYS A 209 0.64 15.58 -20.03
C LYS A 209 0.39 16.01 -18.58
N GLU A 210 -0.63 15.47 -17.92
CA GLU A 210 -0.91 15.79 -16.51
C GLU A 210 0.22 15.34 -15.57
N VAL A 211 0.81 14.18 -15.81
CA VAL A 211 2.02 13.71 -15.09
C VAL A 211 3.19 14.69 -15.26
N LYS A 212 3.32 15.39 -16.41
CA LYS A 212 4.35 16.44 -16.55
C LYS A 212 4.03 17.66 -15.69
N LYS A 213 2.77 18.09 -15.62
CA LYS A 213 2.35 19.20 -14.74
C LYS A 213 2.63 18.88 -13.27
N ILE A 214 2.39 17.65 -12.83
CA ILE A 214 2.67 17.22 -11.44
C ILE A 214 4.17 17.33 -11.11
N LYS A 215 5.08 17.14 -12.08
CA LYS A 215 6.53 17.34 -11.85
C LYS A 215 6.90 18.80 -11.58
N GLU A 216 6.11 19.72 -12.12
CA GLU A 216 6.32 21.15 -11.95
C GLU A 216 5.74 21.62 -10.61
N ASP A 217 4.59 21.08 -10.21
CA ASP A 217 3.95 21.31 -8.92
C ASP A 217 3.34 20.03 -8.35
N ILE A 218 3.96 19.46 -7.32
CA ILE A 218 3.52 18.19 -6.72
C ILE A 218 2.19 18.32 -5.98
N ASN A 219 1.83 19.52 -5.52
CA ASN A 219 0.65 19.74 -4.69
C ASN A 219 -0.66 19.48 -5.45
N ILE A 220 -0.63 19.49 -6.79
CA ILE A 220 -1.81 19.22 -7.60
C ILE A 220 -2.17 17.73 -7.62
N LEU A 221 -1.24 16.83 -7.27
CA LEU A 221 -1.43 15.37 -7.34
C LEU A 221 -2.72 14.92 -6.63
N ASP A 222 -2.98 15.49 -5.46
CA ASP A 222 -4.12 15.12 -4.60
C ASP A 222 -5.48 15.51 -5.19
N THR A 223 -5.48 16.44 -6.16
CA THR A 223 -6.69 16.89 -6.87
C THR A 223 -6.92 16.17 -8.19
N MET A 224 -5.94 15.38 -8.66
CA MET A 224 -5.99 14.68 -9.93
C MET A 224 -6.80 13.38 -9.83
N SER A 225 -7.26 12.87 -10.98
CA SER A 225 -7.96 11.59 -11.03
C SER A 225 -7.03 10.42 -10.69
N ILE A 226 -7.60 9.35 -10.15
CA ILE A 226 -6.87 8.18 -9.63
C ILE A 226 -5.92 7.53 -10.64
N ASP A 227 -6.27 7.52 -11.92
CA ASP A 227 -5.43 6.97 -12.99
C ASP A 227 -4.21 7.84 -13.30
N ILE A 228 -4.31 9.16 -13.15
CA ILE A 228 -3.18 10.10 -13.24
C ILE A 228 -2.27 9.92 -12.03
N GLN A 229 -2.85 9.89 -10.83
CA GLN A 229 -2.10 9.67 -9.59
C GLN A 229 -1.30 8.36 -9.66
N LYS A 230 -1.95 7.29 -10.11
CA LYS A 230 -1.34 5.98 -10.33
C LYS A 230 -0.20 6.03 -11.36
N GLU A 231 -0.41 6.66 -12.51
CA GLU A 231 0.64 6.75 -13.54
C GLU A 231 1.85 7.58 -13.05
N PHE A 232 1.59 8.63 -12.27
CA PHE A 232 2.64 9.41 -11.62
C PHE A 232 3.47 8.53 -10.68
N ILE A 233 2.82 7.80 -9.75
CA ILE A 233 3.52 6.89 -8.82
C ILE A 233 4.22 5.75 -9.57
N LYS A 234 3.64 5.19 -10.63
CA LYS A 234 4.35 4.19 -11.47
C LYS A 234 5.59 4.77 -12.15
N SER A 235 5.54 6.03 -12.55
CA SER A 235 6.66 6.74 -13.17
C SER A 235 7.75 7.13 -12.17
N TYR A 236 7.37 7.36 -10.90
CA TYR A 236 8.22 7.83 -9.81
C TYR A 236 7.87 7.10 -8.49
N PRO A 237 8.20 5.81 -8.37
CA PRO A 237 7.71 4.99 -7.25
C PRO A 237 8.12 5.48 -5.87
N PHE A 238 9.28 6.15 -5.74
CA PHE A 238 9.73 6.69 -4.46
C PHE A 238 8.76 7.72 -3.85
N MET A 239 7.98 8.42 -4.68
CA MET A 239 7.04 9.46 -4.24
C MET A 239 5.92 8.92 -3.35
N ILE A 240 5.62 7.61 -3.41
CA ILE A 240 4.52 7.00 -2.65
C ILE A 240 4.68 7.18 -1.12
N ASN A 241 5.90 7.37 -0.62
CA ASN A 241 6.19 7.60 0.80
C ASN A 241 6.11 9.09 1.21
N TYR A 242 5.84 9.98 0.26
CA TYR A 242 5.80 11.43 0.47
C TYR A 242 4.47 12.08 0.07
N ILE A 243 3.51 11.29 -0.44
CA ILE A 243 2.15 11.74 -0.68
C ILE A 243 1.33 11.72 0.61
N ASN A 244 0.20 12.42 0.62
CA ASN A 244 -0.69 12.40 1.78
C ASN A 244 -1.35 11.01 1.95
N GLU A 245 -1.81 10.71 3.17
CA GLU A 245 -2.42 9.42 3.52
C GLU A 245 -3.69 9.10 2.70
N LYS A 246 -4.54 10.10 2.43
CA LYS A 246 -5.79 9.91 1.69
C LYS A 246 -5.50 9.45 0.24
N THR A 247 -4.60 10.13 -0.44
CA THR A 247 -4.13 9.80 -1.79
C THR A 247 -3.47 8.42 -1.79
N LEU A 248 -2.67 8.10 -0.76
CA LEU A 248 -2.08 6.77 -0.61
C LEU A 248 -3.14 5.67 -0.49
N ILE A 249 -4.16 5.87 0.35
CA ILE A 249 -5.28 4.93 0.53
C ILE A 249 -6.01 4.71 -0.80
N GLU A 250 -6.37 5.78 -1.51
CA GLU A 250 -7.08 5.68 -2.80
C GLU A 250 -6.27 4.91 -3.84
N ILE A 251 -4.96 5.18 -3.93
CA ILE A 251 -4.04 4.48 -4.83
C ILE A 251 -3.93 3.00 -4.46
N LEU A 252 -3.76 2.66 -3.18
CA LEU A 252 -3.60 1.27 -2.73
C LEU A 252 -4.92 0.48 -2.82
N LYS A 253 -6.08 1.11 -2.61
CA LYS A 253 -7.40 0.50 -2.88
C LYS A 253 -7.55 0.11 -4.35
N TYR A 254 -6.97 0.88 -5.27
CA TYR A 254 -7.06 0.64 -6.71
C TYR A 254 -5.98 -0.31 -7.26
N ASP A 255 -4.75 -0.26 -6.73
CA ASP A 255 -3.61 -1.09 -7.17
C ASP A 255 -2.71 -1.45 -5.98
N THR A 256 -3.02 -2.57 -5.31
CA THR A 256 -2.29 -3.03 -4.12
C THR A 256 -0.86 -3.46 -4.42
N ASP A 257 -0.48 -3.69 -5.69
CA ASP A 257 0.89 -4.03 -6.06
C ASP A 257 1.87 -2.89 -5.82
N LEU A 258 1.37 -1.65 -5.75
CA LEU A 258 2.18 -0.48 -5.43
C LEU A 258 2.73 -0.51 -4.00
N ILE A 259 2.22 -1.38 -3.13
CA ILE A 259 2.70 -1.53 -1.77
C ILE A 259 4.18 -1.90 -1.68
N ARG A 260 4.73 -2.54 -2.71
CA ARG A 260 6.16 -2.86 -2.79
C ARG A 260 7.08 -1.65 -2.71
N PHE A 261 6.54 -0.48 -3.01
CA PHE A 261 7.25 0.80 -2.97
C PHE A 261 7.02 1.57 -1.66
N VAL A 262 6.03 1.15 -0.87
CA VAL A 262 5.70 1.74 0.43
C VAL A 262 6.67 1.22 1.49
N ASN A 263 7.06 2.08 2.41
CA ASN A 263 7.74 1.67 3.63
C ASN A 263 6.74 0.92 4.54
N ILE A 264 6.61 -0.40 4.33
CA ILE A 264 5.68 -1.26 5.07
C ILE A 264 5.94 -1.20 6.59
N TYR A 265 7.19 -1.01 7.02
CA TYR A 265 7.51 -0.88 8.44
C TYR A 265 6.88 0.38 9.05
N ASP A 266 6.93 1.51 8.35
CA ASP A 266 6.28 2.74 8.79
C ASP A 266 4.75 2.59 8.78
N LEU A 267 4.21 2.02 7.69
CA LEU A 267 2.78 1.75 7.52
C LEU A 267 2.21 0.87 8.66
N ASN A 268 2.92 -0.21 9.03
CA ASN A 268 2.47 -1.17 10.04
C ASN A 268 2.58 -0.67 11.49
N ASN A 269 3.45 0.29 11.77
CA ASN A 269 3.68 0.77 13.15
C ASN A 269 2.87 2.04 13.47
N ASN A 270 2.59 2.88 12.47
CA ASN A 270 2.04 4.21 12.69
C ASN A 270 0.64 4.41 12.07
N HIS A 271 0.17 3.51 11.18
CA HIS A 271 -0.99 3.79 10.32
C HIS A 271 -2.03 2.65 10.21
N ASP A 272 -2.49 2.11 11.33
CA ASP A 272 -3.58 1.12 11.38
C ASP A 272 -4.85 1.55 10.63
N ASP A 273 -5.13 2.87 10.59
CA ASP A 273 -6.27 3.44 9.89
C ASP A 273 -6.17 3.25 8.37
N ILE A 274 -4.97 3.44 7.80
CA ILE A 274 -4.72 3.19 6.37
C ILE A 274 -4.98 1.72 6.05
N ILE A 275 -4.47 0.82 6.87
CA ILE A 275 -4.65 -0.63 6.69
C ILE A 275 -6.15 -0.99 6.74
N CYS A 276 -6.88 -0.46 7.72
CA CYS A 276 -8.31 -0.72 7.87
C CYS A 276 -9.13 -0.16 6.69
N GLU A 277 -8.78 1.02 6.18
CA GLU A 277 -9.44 1.60 5.01
C GLU A 277 -9.16 0.78 3.74
N ILE A 278 -7.92 0.35 3.49
CA ILE A 278 -7.58 -0.53 2.36
C ILE A 278 -8.41 -1.82 2.38
N PHE A 279 -8.76 -2.30 3.57
CA PHE A 279 -9.55 -3.50 3.80
C PHE A 279 -11.06 -3.27 3.99
N GLU A 280 -11.58 -2.10 3.64
CA GLU A 280 -13.03 -1.92 3.55
C GLU A 280 -13.64 -2.94 2.57
N ASN A 281 -14.74 -3.57 2.99
CA ASN A 281 -15.44 -4.63 2.23
C ASN A 281 -14.57 -5.87 1.91
N ILE A 282 -13.59 -6.20 2.76
CA ILE A 282 -12.71 -7.37 2.60
C ILE A 282 -13.46 -8.69 2.36
N GLU A 283 -14.67 -8.83 2.88
CA GLU A 283 -15.57 -9.97 2.69
C GLU A 283 -15.98 -10.22 1.23
N SER A 284 -15.91 -9.19 0.37
CA SER A 284 -16.24 -9.25 -1.06
C SER A 284 -15.06 -9.59 -1.97
N LYS A 285 -13.83 -9.54 -1.44
CA LYS A 285 -12.61 -9.89 -2.18
C LYS A 285 -12.50 -11.39 -2.37
N LYS A 286 -11.69 -11.84 -3.33
CA LYS A 286 -11.42 -13.27 -3.56
C LYS A 286 -10.39 -13.80 -2.56
N THR A 287 -10.45 -15.08 -2.24
CA THR A 287 -9.49 -15.75 -1.35
C THR A 287 -8.03 -15.55 -1.78
N GLU A 288 -7.73 -15.63 -3.09
CA GLU A 288 -6.36 -15.44 -3.59
C GLU A 288 -5.87 -14.01 -3.34
N GLU A 289 -6.75 -13.02 -3.48
CA GLU A 289 -6.45 -11.62 -3.19
C GLU A 289 -6.22 -11.39 -1.69
N ILE A 290 -6.98 -12.08 -0.82
CA ILE A 290 -6.74 -12.05 0.63
C ILE A 290 -5.37 -12.63 0.96
N ILE A 291 -5.00 -13.78 0.41
CA ILE A 291 -3.70 -14.41 0.65
C ILE A 291 -2.56 -13.51 0.15
N ASP A 292 -2.67 -12.99 -1.07
CA ASP A 292 -1.69 -12.06 -1.64
C ASP A 292 -1.47 -10.86 -0.72
N ILE A 293 -2.55 -10.21 -0.27
CA ILE A 293 -2.42 -9.00 0.54
C ILE A 293 -1.95 -9.32 1.98
N PHE A 294 -2.56 -10.30 2.65
CA PHE A 294 -2.26 -10.59 4.05
C PHE A 294 -0.88 -11.24 4.23
N VAL A 295 -0.52 -12.15 3.31
CA VAL A 295 0.62 -13.06 3.47
C VAL A 295 1.78 -12.71 2.55
N GLU A 296 1.55 -12.55 1.24
CA GLU A 296 2.67 -12.25 0.32
C GLU A 296 3.20 -10.82 0.49
N LYS A 297 2.28 -9.85 0.58
CA LYS A 297 2.57 -8.44 0.83
C LYS A 297 2.78 -8.12 2.31
N SER A 298 2.53 -9.09 3.20
CA SER A 298 2.76 -8.99 4.65
C SER A 298 2.05 -7.82 5.34
N LEU A 299 0.90 -7.37 4.83
CA LEU A 299 0.16 -6.24 5.41
C LEU A 299 -0.49 -6.57 6.76
N LEU A 300 -1.04 -7.77 6.88
CA LEU A 300 -1.76 -8.18 8.09
C LEU A 300 -1.51 -9.65 8.41
N ASN A 301 -0.23 -9.99 8.57
CA ASN A 301 0.21 -11.32 8.95
C ASN A 301 -0.29 -11.77 10.33
N ALA A 302 -0.39 -13.08 10.51
CA ALA A 302 -0.79 -13.65 11.78
C ALA A 302 0.22 -13.31 12.87
N LYS A 303 -0.28 -12.97 14.05
CA LYS A 303 0.53 -12.71 15.24
C LYS A 303 0.52 -13.90 16.17
N GLY A 304 1.68 -14.20 16.72
CA GLY A 304 1.92 -15.41 17.50
C GLY A 304 1.33 -15.40 18.91
N LYS A 305 0.79 -14.28 19.39
CA LYS A 305 0.21 -14.18 20.74
C LYS A 305 -0.86 -13.12 20.83
N LEU A 306 -1.92 -13.40 21.59
CA LEU A 306 -2.89 -12.40 22.02
C LEU A 306 -2.53 -11.89 23.41
N TYR A 307 -2.30 -10.59 23.56
CA TYR A 307 -2.25 -9.93 24.87
C TYR A 307 -3.59 -9.22 25.12
N LYS A 308 -4.01 -9.04 26.39
CA LYS A 308 -5.25 -8.32 26.71
C LYS A 308 -5.01 -6.78 26.77
N PHE A 309 -6.10 -6.01 26.70
CA PHE A 309 -6.29 -4.56 26.41
C PHE A 309 -5.62 -3.52 27.31
N ASP A 310 -5.07 -2.41 26.78
CA ASP A 310 -4.88 -1.19 27.60
C ASP A 310 -6.21 -0.43 27.83
N LYS A 311 -6.49 0.01 29.07
CA LYS A 311 -7.72 0.74 29.45
C LYS A 311 -7.83 2.14 28.85
N LYS A 312 -6.73 2.75 28.39
CA LYS A 312 -6.71 4.14 27.86
C LYS A 312 -6.52 4.25 26.35
N SER A 313 -6.18 3.16 25.66
CA SER A 313 -6.01 3.18 24.20
C SER A 313 -7.13 2.40 23.51
N GLN A 314 -7.56 2.87 22.33
CA GLN A 314 -8.37 2.06 21.41
C GLN A 314 -7.59 0.85 20.83
N ASN A 315 -6.38 0.60 21.33
CA ASN A 315 -5.43 -0.39 20.85
C ASN A 315 -5.34 -1.54 21.86
N VAL A 316 -5.30 -2.78 21.36
CA VAL A 316 -4.82 -3.90 22.18
C VAL A 316 -3.29 -3.80 22.09
N SER A 317 -2.55 -3.75 23.21
CA SER A 317 -1.08 -3.88 23.18
C SER A 317 -0.73 -5.35 22.82
N TYR A 318 0.35 -5.80 22.16
CA TYR A 318 1.52 -5.25 21.47
C TYR A 318 1.60 -5.72 19.98
N GLN A 319 0.56 -6.41 19.45
CA GLN A 319 0.65 -7.08 18.12
C GLN A 319 -0.57 -6.89 17.19
N TYR A 320 -1.79 -6.66 17.71
CA TYR A 320 -2.99 -6.32 16.93
C TYR A 320 -3.76 -5.20 17.60
N SER A 321 -4.29 -4.22 16.86
CA SER A 321 -5.32 -3.31 17.42
C SER A 321 -6.73 -3.90 17.32
N LYS A 322 -7.70 -3.32 18.05
CA LYS A 322 -9.11 -3.74 17.95
C LYS A 322 -9.64 -3.57 16.53
N LYS A 323 -9.17 -2.56 15.80
CA LYS A 323 -9.54 -2.28 14.41
C LYS A 323 -9.04 -3.41 13.50
N LEU A 324 -7.76 -3.79 13.62
CA LEU A 324 -7.19 -4.90 12.86
C LEU A 324 -7.85 -6.25 13.14
N ILE A 325 -8.18 -6.55 14.40
CA ILE A 325 -8.91 -7.80 14.71
C ILE A 325 -10.30 -7.79 14.07
N LYS A 326 -11.01 -6.65 14.07
CA LYS A 326 -12.31 -6.54 13.39
C LYS A 326 -12.20 -6.81 11.89
N VAL A 327 -11.13 -6.36 11.23
CA VAL A 327 -10.85 -6.68 9.82
C VAL A 327 -10.67 -8.20 9.63
N ILE A 328 -9.92 -8.88 10.51
CA ILE A 328 -9.79 -10.34 10.43
C ILE A 328 -11.15 -11.01 10.71
N GLN A 329 -11.94 -10.47 11.63
CA GLN A 329 -13.23 -11.05 12.01
C GLN A 329 -14.33 -10.87 10.95
N SER A 330 -14.22 -9.89 10.05
CA SER A 330 -15.12 -9.72 8.90
C SER A 330 -14.81 -10.65 7.73
N LEU A 331 -13.66 -11.35 7.75
CA LEU A 331 -13.38 -12.39 6.77
C LEU A 331 -14.48 -13.46 6.78
N ASN A 332 -14.88 -13.92 5.60
CA ASN A 332 -15.75 -15.07 5.47
C ASN A 332 -15.00 -16.36 5.88
N ILE A 333 -15.74 -17.45 6.05
CA ILE A 333 -15.19 -18.73 6.53
C ILE A 333 -14.13 -19.29 5.56
N GLU A 334 -14.32 -19.15 4.26
CA GLU A 334 -13.38 -19.67 3.25
C GLU A 334 -12.03 -18.93 3.28
N HIS A 335 -12.06 -17.61 3.45
CA HIS A 335 -10.88 -16.77 3.59
C HIS A 335 -10.06 -17.19 4.83
N ILE A 336 -10.71 -17.26 5.99
CA ILE A 336 -10.00 -17.58 7.24
C ILE A 336 -9.49 -19.02 7.25
N ILE A 337 -10.23 -19.99 6.68
CA ILE A 337 -9.74 -21.37 6.53
C ILE A 337 -8.45 -21.40 5.72
N SER A 338 -8.40 -20.66 4.62
CA SER A 338 -7.23 -20.58 3.75
C SER A 338 -6.03 -19.98 4.48
N LEU A 339 -6.26 -18.91 5.26
CA LEU A 339 -5.24 -18.30 6.10
C LEU A 339 -4.75 -19.25 7.22
N ILE A 340 -5.65 -19.97 7.91
CA ILE A 340 -5.28 -20.95 8.95
C ILE A 340 -4.47 -22.12 8.37
N ASN A 341 -4.78 -22.57 7.15
CA ASN A 341 -3.99 -23.58 6.47
C ASN A 341 -2.54 -23.09 6.20
N ILE A 342 -2.31 -21.79 6.09
CA ILE A 342 -0.98 -21.17 5.96
C ILE A 342 -0.31 -20.97 7.33
N ASP A 343 -1.02 -20.39 8.30
CA ASP A 343 -0.51 -20.13 9.65
C ASP A 343 -1.64 -20.29 10.66
N VAL A 344 -1.51 -21.25 11.58
CA VAL A 344 -2.59 -21.56 12.54
C VAL A 344 -2.97 -20.35 13.40
N ASN A 345 -2.05 -19.40 13.61
CA ASN A 345 -2.26 -18.26 14.48
C ASN A 345 -3.35 -17.29 14.00
N TYR A 346 -3.77 -17.34 12.72
CA TYR A 346 -4.91 -16.55 12.25
C TYR A 346 -6.21 -16.85 13.02
N VAL A 347 -6.34 -18.07 13.58
CA VAL A 347 -7.51 -18.43 14.39
C VAL A 347 -7.67 -17.54 15.63
N LEU A 348 -6.57 -17.05 16.17
CA LEU A 348 -6.55 -16.32 17.43
C LEU A 348 -7.36 -15.03 17.32
N ALA A 349 -7.01 -14.17 16.36
CA ALA A 349 -7.72 -12.93 16.10
C ALA A 349 -9.16 -13.18 15.62
N TYR A 350 -9.39 -14.22 14.82
CA TYR A 350 -10.72 -14.50 14.28
C TYR A 350 -11.74 -14.93 15.35
N THR A 351 -11.29 -15.58 16.42
CA THR A 351 -12.14 -16.19 17.46
C THR A 351 -12.16 -15.43 18.79
N VAL A 352 -11.24 -14.50 19.02
CA VAL A 352 -11.20 -13.75 20.28
C VAL A 352 -12.39 -12.78 20.43
N PRO A 353 -13.12 -12.79 21.56
CA PRO A 353 -14.20 -11.83 21.80
C PRO A 353 -13.67 -10.40 22.01
N ILE A 354 -14.28 -9.43 21.33
CA ILE A 354 -13.94 -7.99 21.46
C ILE A 354 -15.13 -7.20 21.96
N TYR A 355 -14.93 -6.47 23.06
CA TYR A 355 -15.91 -5.54 23.63
C TYR A 355 -15.23 -4.32 24.26
N ASP A 356 -16.03 -3.29 24.58
CA ASP A 356 -15.59 -2.19 25.44
C ASP A 356 -15.61 -2.65 26.91
N GLU A 357 -14.58 -2.31 27.68
CA GLU A 357 -14.51 -2.66 29.10
C GLU A 357 -15.63 -2.01 29.92
N ASN A 358 -16.14 -0.86 29.47
CA ASN A 358 -17.29 -0.20 30.09
C ASN A 358 -18.64 -0.83 29.71
N SER A 359 -18.65 -1.83 28.82
CA SER A 359 -19.88 -2.54 28.43
C SER A 359 -20.47 -3.28 29.64
N SER A 360 -21.80 -3.40 29.66
CA SER A 360 -22.46 -4.21 30.68
C SER A 360 -22.00 -5.66 30.65
N GLN A 361 -21.98 -6.33 31.80
CA GLN A 361 -21.65 -7.75 31.94
C GLN A 361 -22.42 -8.61 30.91
N LYS A 362 -23.73 -8.39 30.79
CA LYS A 362 -24.60 -9.10 29.85
C LYS A 362 -24.16 -8.92 28.38
N THR A 363 -23.72 -7.72 28.01
CA THR A 363 -23.19 -7.45 26.67
C THR A 363 -21.90 -8.24 26.43
N LYS A 364 -20.98 -8.23 27.40
CA LYS A 364 -19.72 -8.98 27.29
C LYS A 364 -19.99 -10.49 27.16
N GLU A 365 -20.89 -11.04 27.98
CA GLU A 365 -21.29 -12.45 27.94
C GLU A 365 -21.90 -12.84 26.58
N THR A 366 -22.78 -12.01 26.03
CA THR A 366 -23.40 -12.24 24.71
C THR A 366 -22.33 -12.33 23.62
N ILE A 367 -21.38 -11.39 23.61
CA ILE A 367 -20.28 -11.37 22.64
C ILE A 367 -19.40 -12.63 22.76
N ILE A 368 -19.13 -13.09 23.98
CA ILE A 368 -18.35 -14.32 24.22
C ILE A 368 -19.10 -15.54 23.66
N ILE A 369 -20.41 -15.63 23.91
CA ILE A 369 -21.25 -16.73 23.42
C ILE A 369 -21.31 -16.75 21.89
N ASP A 370 -21.42 -15.60 21.25
CA ASP A 370 -21.47 -15.52 19.79
C ASP A 370 -20.11 -15.86 19.14
N ASN A 371 -19.00 -15.47 19.77
CA ASN A 371 -17.67 -15.89 19.33
C ASN A 371 -17.45 -17.41 19.50
N ASN A 372 -18.00 -18.01 20.56
CA ASN A 372 -17.97 -19.46 20.74
C ASN A 372 -18.69 -20.17 19.57
N LYS A 373 -19.90 -19.74 19.21
CA LYS A 373 -20.62 -20.28 18.05
C LYS A 373 -19.81 -20.12 16.76
N LYS A 374 -19.25 -18.93 16.52
CA LYS A 374 -18.39 -18.64 15.36
C LYS A 374 -17.18 -19.59 15.29
N CYS A 375 -16.53 -19.85 16.42
CA CYS A 375 -15.40 -20.77 16.52
C CYS A 375 -15.81 -22.22 16.24
N LEU A 376 -16.97 -22.67 16.74
CA LEU A 376 -17.50 -24.01 16.48
C LEU A 376 -17.81 -24.20 15.00
N THR A 377 -18.50 -23.24 14.36
CA THR A 377 -18.78 -23.28 12.92
C THR A 377 -17.49 -23.28 12.09
N LEU A 378 -16.49 -22.48 12.49
CA LEU A 378 -15.19 -22.52 11.83
C LEU A 378 -14.52 -23.89 11.97
N PHE A 379 -14.52 -24.49 13.17
CA PHE A 379 -13.90 -25.80 13.42
C PHE A 379 -14.55 -26.90 12.58
N GLU A 380 -15.88 -26.94 12.56
CA GLU A 380 -16.68 -27.87 11.74
C GLU A 380 -16.31 -27.77 10.26
N LYS A 381 -16.28 -26.55 9.71
CA LYS A 381 -15.94 -26.31 8.30
C LYS A 381 -14.46 -26.57 7.97
N TYR A 382 -13.55 -26.25 8.88
CA TYR A 382 -12.11 -26.37 8.66
C TYR A 382 -11.64 -27.84 8.55
N TYR A 383 -12.23 -28.72 9.35
CA TYR A 383 -11.94 -30.16 9.31
C TYR A 383 -12.89 -30.93 8.39
N ASN A 384 -14.11 -30.42 8.16
CA ASN A 384 -15.15 -31.06 7.37
C ASN A 384 -15.36 -32.54 7.78
N ASN A 385 -15.41 -32.78 9.10
CA ASN A 385 -15.48 -34.11 9.70
C ASN A 385 -16.34 -34.08 10.98
N ASP A 386 -17.56 -34.62 10.87
CA ASP A 386 -18.54 -34.62 11.95
C ASP A 386 -18.08 -35.42 13.18
N THR A 387 -17.33 -36.51 12.99
CA THR A 387 -16.80 -37.31 14.09
C THR A 387 -15.81 -36.50 14.91
N LEU A 388 -14.86 -35.84 14.25
CA LEU A 388 -13.87 -34.99 14.89
C LEU A 388 -14.52 -33.79 15.58
N TYR A 389 -15.53 -33.18 14.96
CA TYR A 389 -16.32 -32.12 15.59
C TYR A 389 -16.95 -32.60 16.91
N ASN A 390 -17.60 -33.77 16.90
CA ASN A 390 -18.24 -34.35 18.08
C ASN A 390 -17.26 -34.69 19.21
N GLU A 391 -16.00 -34.98 18.89
CA GLU A 391 -14.95 -35.22 19.88
C GLU A 391 -14.47 -33.93 20.56
N TYR A 392 -14.36 -32.83 19.81
CA TYR A 392 -13.70 -31.61 20.28
C TYR A 392 -14.62 -30.43 20.63
N TYR A 393 -15.90 -30.42 20.23
CA TYR A 393 -16.81 -29.29 20.53
C TYR A 393 -16.92 -29.00 22.04
N LYS A 394 -16.88 -30.04 22.89
CA LYS A 394 -16.88 -29.88 24.36
C LYS A 394 -15.61 -29.21 24.87
N VAL A 395 -14.47 -29.50 24.24
CA VAL A 395 -13.17 -28.89 24.58
C VAL A 395 -13.18 -27.41 24.23
N ILE A 396 -13.68 -27.04 23.04
CA ILE A 396 -13.85 -25.64 22.62
C ILE A 396 -14.76 -24.89 23.59
N ASN A 397 -15.94 -25.45 23.89
CA ASN A 397 -16.88 -24.88 24.86
C ASN A 397 -16.23 -24.68 26.23
N LYS A 398 -15.38 -25.61 26.68
CA LYS A 398 -14.69 -25.49 27.97
C LYS A 398 -13.72 -24.30 27.98
N ILE A 399 -12.99 -24.04 26.91
CA ILE A 399 -12.10 -22.86 26.78
C ILE A 399 -12.91 -21.56 26.90
N TYR A 400 -14.04 -21.45 26.18
CA TYR A 400 -14.91 -20.26 26.27
C TYR A 400 -15.57 -20.11 27.63
N ASN A 401 -16.04 -21.20 28.24
CA ASN A 401 -16.63 -21.18 29.58
C ASN A 401 -15.59 -20.76 30.63
N GLU A 402 -14.33 -21.14 30.44
CA GLU A 402 -13.24 -20.68 31.29
C GLU A 402 -13.05 -19.16 31.19
N TYR A 403 -13.11 -18.62 29.98
CA TYR A 403 -13.10 -17.17 29.75
C TYR A 403 -14.30 -16.46 30.39
N LEU A 404 -15.50 -17.01 30.20
CA LEU A 404 -16.75 -16.47 30.69
C LEU A 404 -16.80 -16.41 32.23
N THR A 405 -16.39 -17.48 32.90
CA THR A 405 -16.40 -17.60 34.37
C THR A 405 -15.43 -16.62 35.03
N ASN A 406 -14.36 -16.28 34.33
CA ASN A 406 -13.23 -15.46 34.82
C ASN A 406 -13.15 -14.11 34.12
N ILE A 407 -14.26 -13.64 33.54
CA ILE A 407 -14.29 -12.43 32.72
C ILE A 407 -13.78 -11.18 33.46
N ASN A 408 -14.00 -11.13 34.77
CA ASN A 408 -13.60 -10.03 35.66
C ASN A 408 -12.19 -10.20 36.26
N THR A 409 -11.59 -11.39 36.18
CA THR A 409 -10.26 -11.68 36.76
C THR A 409 -9.14 -11.64 35.72
N PHE A 410 -9.46 -11.84 34.44
CA PHE A 410 -8.49 -11.65 33.37
C PHE A 410 -8.23 -10.16 33.13
N ASP A 411 -7.12 -9.65 33.66
CA ASP A 411 -6.64 -8.25 33.52
C ASP A 411 -5.35 -8.19 32.72
N TYR A 412 -5.26 -7.27 31.77
CA TYR A 412 -4.11 -7.09 30.88
C TYR A 412 -2.82 -6.68 31.55
N GLN A 413 -2.91 -6.00 32.71
CA GLN A 413 -1.72 -5.54 33.41
C GLN A 413 -0.92 -6.71 34.00
N ASN A 414 -1.57 -7.87 34.19
CA ASN A 414 -1.02 -8.99 34.94
C ASN A 414 -1.22 -10.37 34.28
N ASP A 415 -2.12 -10.52 33.30
CA ASP A 415 -2.40 -11.78 32.59
C ASP A 415 -1.82 -11.76 31.17
N PHE A 416 -0.59 -12.27 31.05
CA PHE A 416 0.09 -12.41 29.77
C PHE A 416 -0.27 -13.71 29.03
N ASP A 417 -1.00 -14.65 29.62
CA ASP A 417 -1.22 -15.99 29.04
C ASP A 417 -2.68 -16.18 28.61
N CYS A 418 -3.02 -15.77 27.38
CA CYS A 418 -4.40 -15.81 26.91
C CYS A 418 -4.93 -17.24 26.70
N VAL A 419 -6.11 -17.58 27.26
CA VAL A 419 -6.71 -18.93 27.10
C VAL A 419 -6.95 -19.30 25.63
N PHE A 420 -7.17 -18.31 24.77
CA PHE A 420 -7.43 -18.53 23.35
C PHE A 420 -6.18 -18.97 22.57
N ASP A 421 -4.96 -18.83 23.11
CA ASP A 421 -3.74 -19.39 22.52
C ASP A 421 -3.81 -20.93 22.41
N LEU A 422 -4.67 -21.58 23.20
CA LEU A 422 -4.93 -23.02 23.11
C LEU A 422 -5.56 -23.42 21.77
N PHE A 423 -6.21 -22.50 21.05
CA PHE A 423 -6.73 -22.79 19.71
C PHE A 423 -5.64 -23.07 18.68
N LYS A 424 -4.38 -22.67 18.91
CA LYS A 424 -3.24 -23.11 18.09
C LYS A 424 -3.13 -24.63 18.03
N ILE A 425 -3.44 -25.31 19.14
CA ILE A 425 -3.41 -26.78 19.21
C ILE A 425 -4.59 -27.38 18.45
N LEU A 426 -5.80 -26.86 18.70
CA LEU A 426 -7.03 -27.40 18.11
C LEU A 426 -7.13 -27.17 16.60
N PHE A 427 -6.53 -26.11 16.07
CA PHE A 427 -6.55 -25.80 14.63
C PHE A 427 -5.29 -26.25 13.87
N ASN A 428 -4.31 -26.85 14.56
CA ASN A 428 -3.15 -27.44 13.91
C ASN A 428 -3.45 -28.88 13.47
N LYS A 429 -3.69 -29.07 12.17
CA LYS A 429 -4.02 -30.38 11.56
C LYS A 429 -2.97 -31.46 11.85
N LYS A 430 -1.68 -31.13 11.89
CA LYS A 430 -0.62 -32.11 12.19
C LYS A 430 -0.74 -32.61 13.63
N ILE A 431 -1.07 -31.73 14.57
CA ILE A 431 -1.27 -32.13 15.97
C ILE A 431 -2.52 -32.99 16.09
N ILE A 432 -3.66 -32.52 15.56
CA ILE A 432 -4.93 -33.23 15.70
C ILE A 432 -4.94 -34.60 15.01
N ASN A 433 -4.33 -34.71 13.83
CA ASN A 433 -4.35 -35.96 13.07
C ASN A 433 -3.34 -37.01 13.58
N ASN A 434 -2.25 -36.58 14.23
CA ASN A 434 -1.16 -37.48 14.66
C ASN A 434 -1.17 -37.76 16.17
N ASN A 435 -2.19 -37.31 16.90
CA ASN A 435 -2.31 -37.55 18.34
C ASN A 435 -3.71 -38.08 18.69
N SER A 436 -3.81 -38.81 19.79
CA SER A 436 -5.11 -39.25 20.28
C SER A 436 -5.91 -38.08 20.88
N VAL A 437 -7.23 -38.16 20.77
CA VAL A 437 -8.18 -37.21 21.38
C VAL A 437 -7.92 -37.04 22.87
N GLU A 438 -7.61 -38.15 23.56
CA GLU A 438 -7.30 -38.16 24.98
C GLU A 438 -6.06 -37.33 25.30
N SER A 439 -4.96 -37.50 24.53
CA SER A 439 -3.71 -36.75 24.77
C SER A 439 -3.91 -35.26 24.54
N VAL A 440 -4.61 -34.87 23.47
CA VAL A 440 -4.91 -33.45 23.20
C VAL A 440 -5.81 -32.87 24.30
N THR A 441 -6.86 -33.58 24.69
CA THR A 441 -7.79 -33.12 25.73
C THR A 441 -7.10 -32.98 27.09
N LYS A 442 -6.25 -33.94 27.47
CA LYS A 442 -5.43 -33.88 28.70
C LYS A 442 -4.50 -32.68 28.70
N TYR A 443 -3.85 -32.40 27.57
CA TYR A 443 -2.99 -31.23 27.43
C TYR A 443 -3.76 -29.92 27.64
N ILE A 444 -4.92 -29.77 27.00
CA ILE A 444 -5.76 -28.58 27.14
C ILE A 444 -6.21 -28.41 28.61
N ALA A 445 -6.66 -29.48 29.25
CA ALA A 445 -7.06 -29.46 30.65
C ALA A 445 -5.91 -29.06 31.59
N ALA A 446 -4.71 -29.64 31.41
CA ALA A 446 -3.53 -29.29 32.19
C ALA A 446 -3.11 -27.82 31.99
N SER A 447 -3.25 -27.30 30.77
CA SER A 447 -2.91 -25.91 30.43
C SER A 447 -3.90 -24.89 31.01
N LEU A 448 -5.19 -25.24 31.11
CA LEU A 448 -6.20 -24.43 31.79
C LEU A 448 -5.99 -24.45 33.33
N LEU A 449 -5.62 -25.59 33.90
CA LEU A 449 -5.29 -25.70 35.33
C LEU A 449 -4.06 -24.89 35.71
N TYR A 450 -3.00 -24.93 34.89
CA TYR A 450 -1.81 -24.11 35.08
C TYR A 450 -2.16 -22.62 35.18
N LYS A 451 -3.06 -22.14 34.30
CA LYS A 451 -3.47 -20.74 34.27
C LYS A 451 -4.12 -20.26 35.58
N HIS A 452 -4.87 -21.12 36.27
CA HIS A 452 -5.61 -20.76 37.49
C HIS A 452 -4.83 -20.93 38.79
N GLY A 453 -3.81 -21.79 38.81
CA GLY A 453 -3.13 -22.16 40.05
C GLY A 453 -1.70 -21.63 40.20
N TYR A 454 -1.06 -21.11 39.15
CA TYR A 454 0.37 -20.76 39.11
C TYR A 454 1.31 -21.81 39.74
N VAL A 455 0.91 -23.09 39.81
CA VAL A 455 1.77 -24.13 40.38
C VAL A 455 2.80 -24.51 39.32
N LYS A 456 4.07 -24.22 39.61
CA LYS A 456 5.22 -24.48 38.71
C LYS A 456 5.26 -25.93 38.20
N GLU A 457 4.71 -26.87 38.96
CA GLU A 457 4.56 -28.27 38.59
C GLU A 457 3.66 -28.47 37.37
N TYR A 458 2.50 -27.79 37.28
CA TYR A 458 1.60 -27.89 36.12
C TYR A 458 2.20 -27.23 34.86
N ARG A 459 3.11 -26.25 35.02
CA ARG A 459 3.88 -25.70 33.90
C ARG A 459 4.82 -26.74 33.29
N ASN A 460 5.55 -27.47 34.14
CA ASN A 460 6.47 -28.51 33.68
C ASN A 460 5.70 -29.69 33.05
N VAL A 461 4.55 -30.06 33.62
CA VAL A 461 3.68 -31.11 33.09
C VAL A 461 3.06 -30.71 31.75
N SER A 462 2.57 -29.47 31.61
CA SER A 462 2.03 -29.00 30.33
C SER A 462 3.12 -28.90 29.26
N ALA A 463 4.34 -28.44 29.59
CA ALA A 463 5.46 -28.42 28.66
C ALA A 463 5.88 -29.83 28.21
N SER A 464 5.91 -30.81 29.11
CA SER A 464 6.23 -32.20 28.74
C SER A 464 5.15 -32.83 27.86
N MET A 465 3.87 -32.60 28.17
CA MET A 465 2.75 -33.03 27.33
C MET A 465 2.79 -32.35 25.95
N LEU A 466 3.14 -31.07 25.88
CA LEU A 466 3.30 -30.36 24.61
C LEU A 466 4.42 -30.97 23.76
N ASN A 467 5.56 -31.33 24.35
CA ASN A 467 6.63 -32.01 23.63
C ASN A 467 6.15 -33.34 23.03
N VAL A 468 5.31 -34.11 23.73
CA VAL A 468 4.71 -35.34 23.17
C VAL A 468 3.87 -35.02 21.93
N LEU A 469 2.98 -34.02 22.02
CA LEU A 469 2.13 -33.62 20.90
C LEU A 469 2.96 -33.18 19.69
N LEU A 470 3.99 -32.35 19.93
CA LEU A 470 4.88 -31.83 18.89
C LEU A 470 5.74 -32.93 18.25
N ASN A 471 6.29 -33.85 19.06
CA ASN A 471 7.09 -34.96 18.57
C ASN A 471 6.28 -35.85 17.61
N ASN A 472 5.03 -36.16 17.97
CA ASN A 472 4.13 -36.93 17.12
C ASN A 472 3.72 -36.15 15.86
N ALA A 473 3.42 -34.85 16.00
CA ALA A 473 2.95 -34.01 14.91
C ALA A 473 3.99 -33.78 13.81
N TYR A 474 5.25 -33.58 14.20
CA TYR A 474 6.33 -33.18 13.30
C TYR A 474 7.40 -34.26 13.09
N ASN A 475 7.27 -35.41 13.76
CA ASN A 475 8.23 -36.51 13.72
C ASN A 475 9.68 -36.06 14.04
N ILE A 476 9.82 -35.32 15.14
CA ILE A 476 11.10 -34.81 15.65
C ILE A 476 11.22 -35.10 17.15
N LYS A 477 12.44 -34.93 17.70
CA LYS A 477 12.67 -34.95 19.14
C LYS A 477 12.82 -33.52 19.66
N THR A 478 11.76 -32.99 20.27
CA THR A 478 11.76 -31.68 20.93
C THR A 478 12.10 -31.80 22.41
N ASP A 479 12.92 -30.86 22.88
CA ASP A 479 13.13 -30.57 24.32
C ASP A 479 12.77 -29.10 24.56
N ASN A 480 11.50 -28.76 24.31
CA ASN A 480 11.00 -27.42 24.56
C ASN A 480 10.59 -27.28 26.04
N LYS A 481 11.04 -26.20 26.66
CA LYS A 481 10.72 -25.85 28.06
C LYS A 481 9.62 -24.79 28.18
N LEU A 482 9.18 -24.24 27.05
CA LEU A 482 8.19 -23.18 26.99
C LEU A 482 6.76 -23.74 26.98
N SER A 483 5.82 -23.02 27.58
CA SER A 483 4.39 -23.33 27.42
C SER A 483 3.89 -22.87 26.04
N VAL A 484 2.68 -23.29 25.63
CA VAL A 484 2.09 -22.79 24.37
C VAL A 484 1.84 -21.28 24.39
N TYR A 485 1.61 -20.70 25.56
CA TYR A 485 1.46 -19.26 25.75
C TYR A 485 2.78 -18.50 25.49
N GLU A 486 3.92 -19.18 25.50
CA GLU A 486 5.24 -18.62 25.22
C GLU A 486 5.74 -18.93 23.79
N LEU A 487 5.03 -19.78 23.05
CA LEU A 487 5.36 -20.14 21.67
C LEU A 487 4.57 -19.29 20.68
N TYR A 488 5.28 -18.45 19.93
CA TYR A 488 4.70 -17.59 18.90
C TYR A 488 4.28 -18.34 17.62
N SER A 489 4.85 -19.51 17.34
CA SER A 489 4.39 -20.38 16.26
C SER A 489 4.70 -21.84 16.61
N LEU A 490 3.74 -22.73 16.39
CA LEU A 490 3.94 -24.17 16.57
C LEU A 490 4.63 -24.78 15.35
N GLU A 491 4.55 -24.12 14.21
CA GLU A 491 5.14 -24.54 12.95
C GLU A 491 6.64 -24.27 12.86
N GLN A 492 7.26 -23.59 13.84
CA GLN A 492 8.73 -23.49 13.94
C GLN A 492 9.42 -24.87 14.05
N PHE A 493 8.66 -25.91 14.38
CA PHE A 493 9.09 -27.30 14.46
C PHE A 493 8.94 -28.07 13.14
N ASP A 494 8.43 -27.44 12.09
CA ASP A 494 8.28 -28.07 10.77
C ASP A 494 9.65 -28.32 10.13
N THR A 495 9.93 -29.56 9.73
CA THR A 495 11.23 -29.97 9.19
C THR A 495 11.59 -29.28 7.87
N ARG A 496 10.61 -28.71 7.16
CA ARG A 496 10.84 -27.90 5.95
C ARG A 496 11.61 -26.61 6.23
N LEU A 497 11.69 -26.16 7.49
CA LEU A 497 12.47 -24.99 7.92
C LEU A 497 13.93 -25.31 8.24
N SER A 498 14.36 -26.58 8.10
CA SER A 498 15.69 -27.04 8.51
C SER A 498 16.88 -26.38 7.80
N PHE A 499 16.65 -25.66 6.70
CA PHE A 499 17.67 -24.84 6.04
C PHE A 499 18.03 -23.57 6.85
N ILE A 500 17.20 -23.18 7.82
CA ILE A 500 17.45 -22.07 8.76
C ILE A 500 18.02 -22.66 10.06
N ASP A 501 19.08 -22.05 10.59
CA ASP A 501 19.63 -22.45 11.89
C ASP A 501 18.55 -22.40 12.98
N VAL A 502 18.52 -23.41 13.85
CA VAL A 502 17.46 -23.56 14.87
C VAL A 502 17.47 -22.42 15.88
N ASN A 503 18.64 -21.90 16.26
CA ASN A 503 18.71 -20.78 17.19
C ASN A 503 18.26 -19.49 16.49
N LEU A 504 18.68 -19.29 15.25
CA LEU A 504 18.21 -18.18 14.43
C LEU A 504 16.69 -18.19 14.24
N LEU A 505 16.10 -19.34 13.90
CA LEU A 505 14.65 -19.48 13.73
C LEU A 505 13.90 -19.20 15.04
N ARG A 506 14.39 -19.73 16.16
CA ARG A 506 13.81 -19.46 17.48
C ARG A 506 13.90 -17.99 17.85
N ASP A 507 15.02 -17.35 17.59
CA ASP A 507 15.20 -15.92 17.83
C ASP A 507 14.26 -15.11 16.92
N TYR A 508 14.20 -15.43 15.62
CA TYR A 508 13.26 -14.82 14.68
C TYR A 508 11.81 -14.91 15.18
N CYS A 509 11.37 -16.10 15.63
CA CYS A 509 10.04 -16.29 16.20
C CYS A 509 9.80 -15.53 17.51
N LYS A 510 10.83 -15.33 18.35
CA LYS A 510 10.70 -14.59 19.62
C LYS A 510 10.56 -13.08 19.43
N TYR A 511 11.23 -12.51 18.42
CA TYR A 511 11.34 -11.06 18.27
C TYR A 511 10.17 -10.40 17.50
N ASN A 512 9.02 -11.07 17.38
CA ASN A 512 7.81 -10.53 16.77
C ASN A 512 8.05 -9.90 15.38
N PHE A 513 8.98 -10.45 14.59
CA PHE A 513 9.11 -10.06 13.20
C PHE A 513 7.87 -10.53 12.46
N THR A 514 7.17 -9.58 11.84
CA THR A 514 5.78 -9.71 11.40
C THR A 514 5.54 -10.69 10.25
N ASN A 515 6.45 -11.60 9.89
CA ASN A 515 6.40 -12.34 8.61
C ASN A 515 6.54 -13.87 8.74
N MET A 516 6.12 -14.47 9.86
CA MET A 516 6.10 -15.95 9.97
C MET A 516 5.11 -16.58 8.99
N SER A 517 3.93 -15.98 8.79
CA SER A 517 2.94 -16.51 7.84
C SER A 517 3.47 -16.53 6.40
N THR A 518 4.23 -15.50 6.00
CA THR A 518 4.91 -15.45 4.69
C THR A 518 5.95 -16.56 4.55
N LEU A 519 6.79 -16.78 5.58
CA LEU A 519 7.74 -17.88 5.59
C LEU A 519 7.03 -19.23 5.48
N LEU A 520 5.94 -19.43 6.24
CA LEU A 520 5.13 -20.65 6.20
C LEU A 520 4.49 -20.87 4.83
N TYR A 521 4.01 -19.81 4.19
CA TYR A 521 3.46 -19.86 2.85
C TYR A 521 4.51 -20.30 1.82
N ILE A 522 5.72 -19.73 1.89
CA ILE A 522 6.83 -20.08 1.01
C ILE A 522 7.25 -21.54 1.20
N ILE A 523 7.47 -22.01 2.44
CA ILE A 523 7.98 -23.36 2.67
C ILE A 523 6.94 -24.46 2.38
N LYS A 524 5.65 -24.11 2.38
CA LYS A 524 4.57 -25.07 2.14
C LYS A 524 4.42 -25.44 0.67
N ASP A 525 4.97 -24.63 -0.23
CA ASP A 525 5.15 -24.93 -1.64
C ASP A 525 6.62 -25.35 -1.91
N ASP A 526 6.81 -26.56 -2.42
CA ASP A 526 8.15 -27.14 -2.61
C ASP A 526 9.01 -26.35 -3.61
N LYS A 527 8.40 -25.79 -4.65
CA LYS A 527 9.11 -25.01 -5.67
C LYS A 527 9.52 -23.65 -5.10
N MET A 528 8.62 -23.00 -4.38
CA MET A 528 8.88 -21.72 -3.75
C MET A 528 9.93 -21.83 -2.66
N ARG A 529 9.86 -22.88 -1.83
CA ARG A 529 10.88 -23.22 -0.85
C ARG A 529 12.26 -23.35 -1.48
N TYR A 530 12.37 -24.14 -2.55
CA TYR A 530 13.63 -24.34 -3.26
C TYR A 530 14.24 -23.02 -3.78
N LEU A 531 13.42 -22.16 -4.39
CA LEU A 531 13.87 -20.85 -4.87
C LEU A 531 14.27 -19.93 -3.72
N PHE A 532 13.51 -19.94 -2.61
CA PHE A 532 13.82 -19.14 -1.44
C PHE A 532 15.13 -19.58 -0.77
N GLU A 533 15.38 -20.88 -0.64
CA GLU A 533 16.63 -21.41 -0.08
C GLU A 533 17.86 -20.91 -0.85
N LYS A 534 17.78 -20.92 -2.19
CA LYS A 534 18.85 -20.37 -3.06
C LYS A 534 19.02 -18.88 -2.87
N TYR A 535 17.93 -18.12 -2.93
CA TYR A 535 17.94 -16.68 -2.74
C TYR A 535 18.49 -16.30 -1.36
N TYR A 536 18.03 -16.95 -0.30
CA TYR A 536 18.43 -16.70 1.07
C TYR A 536 19.93 -16.95 1.28
N LYS A 537 20.48 -17.98 0.64
CA LYS A 537 21.93 -18.25 0.67
C LYS A 537 22.75 -17.12 0.02
N ILE A 538 22.30 -16.57 -1.11
CA ILE A 538 22.95 -15.42 -1.77
C ILE A 538 22.76 -14.15 -0.92
N PHE A 539 21.56 -13.94 -0.38
CA PHE A 539 21.25 -12.77 0.41
C PHE A 539 22.09 -12.71 1.69
N THR A 540 22.23 -13.83 2.39
CA THR A 540 23.03 -13.92 3.63
C THR A 540 24.53 -13.85 3.40
N SER A 541 25.04 -14.09 2.18
CA SER A 541 26.44 -13.80 1.89
C SER A 541 26.74 -12.30 1.79
N VAL A 542 25.72 -11.47 1.56
CA VAL A 542 25.84 -9.99 1.53
C VAL A 542 25.55 -9.36 2.88
N TYR A 543 24.50 -9.81 3.58
CA TYR A 543 23.98 -9.17 4.80
C TYR A 543 24.22 -9.96 6.09
N SER A 544 24.99 -11.05 6.05
CA SER A 544 25.18 -12.03 7.14
C SER A 544 23.91 -12.79 7.55
N ASN A 545 24.09 -13.94 8.22
CA ASN A 545 23.00 -14.82 8.65
C ASN A 545 22.48 -14.42 10.04
N ASN A 546 21.48 -13.54 10.09
CA ASN A 546 20.84 -13.05 11.31
C ASN A 546 19.32 -12.84 11.09
N LYS A 547 18.61 -12.48 12.17
CA LYS A 547 17.13 -12.39 12.17
C LYS A 547 16.62 -11.24 11.28
N GLU A 548 17.34 -10.12 11.22
CA GLU A 548 17.03 -8.97 10.37
C GLU A 548 17.20 -9.34 8.88
N SER A 549 18.25 -10.09 8.55
CA SER A 549 18.49 -10.59 7.19
C SER A 549 17.42 -11.58 6.75
N LEU A 550 16.99 -12.49 7.64
CA LEU A 550 15.87 -13.40 7.37
C LEU A 550 14.58 -12.63 7.13
N PHE A 551 14.28 -11.64 7.98
CA PHE A 551 13.12 -10.78 7.81
C PHE A 551 13.11 -10.06 6.45
N LYS A 552 14.22 -9.41 6.09
CA LYS A 552 14.34 -8.67 4.82
C LYS A 552 14.35 -9.57 3.61
N ALA A 553 14.94 -10.76 3.71
CA ALA A 553 14.87 -11.75 2.65
C ALA A 553 13.40 -12.16 2.39
N LEU A 554 12.63 -12.41 3.45
CA LEU A 554 11.22 -12.78 3.33
C LEU A 554 10.36 -11.68 2.72
N GLU A 555 10.50 -10.43 3.18
CA GLU A 555 9.73 -9.28 2.64
C GLU A 555 9.92 -9.08 1.13
N ASN A 556 11.12 -9.38 0.62
CA ASN A 556 11.49 -9.05 -0.75
C ASN A 556 11.45 -10.24 -1.71
N PHE A 557 11.39 -11.47 -1.19
CA PHE A 557 11.44 -12.67 -2.01
C PHE A 557 10.39 -12.67 -3.12
N THR A 558 9.19 -12.18 -2.82
CA THR A 558 8.06 -12.14 -3.76
C THR A 558 8.39 -11.35 -5.03
N TYR A 559 9.18 -10.28 -4.91
CA TYR A 559 9.59 -9.43 -6.03
C TYR A 559 10.70 -10.03 -6.90
N TYR A 560 11.32 -11.11 -6.43
CA TYR A 560 12.41 -11.79 -7.13
C TYR A 560 12.02 -13.17 -7.67
N LYS A 561 10.78 -13.64 -7.42
CA LYS A 561 10.30 -14.98 -7.86
C LYS A 561 10.55 -15.24 -9.34
N ASP A 562 10.18 -14.28 -10.20
CA ASP A 562 10.29 -14.41 -11.66
C ASP A 562 11.75 -14.57 -12.11
N ILE A 563 12.65 -13.67 -11.66
CA ILE A 563 14.06 -13.73 -12.04
C ILE A 563 14.74 -14.96 -11.45
N LEU A 564 14.43 -15.35 -10.21
CA LEU A 564 14.97 -16.56 -9.58
C LEU A 564 14.57 -17.82 -10.36
N HIS A 565 13.33 -17.86 -10.87
CA HIS A 565 12.88 -18.93 -11.73
C HIS A 565 13.59 -18.93 -13.09
N ASP A 566 13.77 -17.76 -13.71
CA ASP A 566 14.40 -17.66 -15.01
C ASP A 566 15.90 -18.00 -14.99
N ILE A 567 16.62 -17.66 -13.92
CA ILE A 567 18.04 -17.99 -13.77
C ILE A 567 18.27 -19.43 -13.30
N ASP A 568 17.22 -20.14 -12.89
CA ASP A 568 17.36 -21.50 -12.39
C ASP A 568 17.99 -22.42 -13.45
N ASN A 569 19.12 -23.03 -13.12
CA ASN A 569 19.93 -23.87 -14.02
C ASN A 569 20.57 -23.12 -15.23
N LYS A 570 20.59 -21.79 -15.24
CA LYS A 570 21.35 -21.00 -16.22
C LYS A 570 22.75 -20.68 -15.70
N LYS A 571 23.74 -20.66 -16.59
CA LYS A 571 25.09 -20.17 -16.30
C LYS A 571 25.15 -18.67 -16.58
N LEU A 572 25.17 -17.86 -15.53
CA LEU A 572 25.31 -16.41 -15.63
C LEU A 572 26.77 -16.03 -15.90
N THR A 573 26.96 -14.95 -16.64
CA THR A 573 28.26 -14.27 -16.82
C THR A 573 28.66 -13.53 -15.55
N GLU A 574 29.93 -13.16 -15.40
CA GLU A 574 30.42 -12.38 -14.24
C GLU A 574 29.63 -11.07 -14.07
N LYS A 575 29.37 -10.36 -15.16
CA LYS A 575 28.57 -9.12 -15.14
C LYS A 575 27.13 -9.36 -14.66
N GLU A 576 26.49 -10.43 -15.13
CA GLU A 576 25.13 -10.77 -14.69
C GLU A 576 25.09 -11.18 -13.22
N ILE A 577 26.16 -11.82 -12.70
CA ILE A 577 26.29 -12.16 -11.28
C ILE A 577 26.44 -10.88 -10.44
N GLU A 578 27.32 -9.96 -10.83
CA GLU A 578 27.45 -8.65 -10.17
C GLU A 578 26.09 -7.94 -10.09
N ASN A 579 25.41 -7.84 -11.24
CA ASN A 579 24.13 -7.15 -11.34
C ASN A 579 22.99 -7.89 -10.60
N LEU A 580 23.05 -9.22 -10.49
CA LEU A 580 22.11 -10.00 -9.68
C LEU A 580 22.29 -9.73 -8.18
N ILE A 581 23.54 -9.64 -7.72
CA ILE A 581 23.86 -9.29 -6.33
C ILE A 581 23.34 -7.88 -6.03
N ASP A 582 23.57 -6.91 -6.93
CA ASP A 582 23.06 -5.55 -6.79
C ASP A 582 21.53 -5.49 -6.81
N LEU A 583 20.88 -6.30 -7.67
CA LEU A 583 19.42 -6.41 -7.71
C LEU A 583 18.86 -6.89 -6.37
N PHE A 584 19.34 -8.02 -5.86
CA PHE A 584 18.89 -8.54 -4.55
C PHE A 584 19.20 -7.59 -3.40
N SER A 585 20.27 -6.81 -3.55
CA SER A 585 20.67 -5.79 -2.61
C SER A 585 19.88 -4.47 -2.75
N SER A 586 18.96 -4.30 -3.70
CA SER A 586 18.24 -3.03 -3.91
C SER A 586 16.85 -2.97 -3.24
N TYR A 587 16.36 -4.11 -2.75
CA TYR A 587 15.00 -4.33 -2.24
C TYR A 587 13.89 -3.99 -3.26
N SER A 588 12.71 -4.60 -3.15
CA SER A 588 11.53 -4.32 -4.00
C SER A 588 11.64 -4.53 -5.52
N ASN A 589 12.80 -4.96 -6.05
CA ASN A 589 13.06 -5.07 -7.51
C ASN A 589 12.57 -3.81 -8.28
N PRO A 590 13.22 -2.64 -8.09
CA PRO A 590 12.66 -1.36 -8.50
C PRO A 590 12.47 -1.23 -10.02
N LEU A 591 13.25 -1.96 -10.81
CA LEU A 591 13.16 -2.01 -12.27
C LEU A 591 12.34 -3.19 -12.78
N ASN A 592 11.75 -3.99 -11.89
CA ASN A 592 10.90 -5.14 -12.21
C ASN A 592 11.57 -6.12 -13.18
N ILE A 593 12.84 -6.43 -12.92
CA ILE A 593 13.66 -7.39 -13.69
C ILE A 593 13.07 -8.79 -13.53
N LYS A 594 12.83 -9.48 -14.64
CA LYS A 594 12.21 -10.82 -14.65
C LYS A 594 13.05 -11.86 -15.38
N HIS A 595 13.94 -11.45 -16.27
CA HIS A 595 14.72 -12.33 -17.13
C HIS A 595 16.23 -12.10 -17.01
N ALA A 596 17.01 -13.17 -17.17
CA ALA A 596 18.46 -13.17 -17.04
C ALA A 596 19.14 -12.18 -18.00
N ASN A 597 18.64 -12.05 -19.24
CA ASN A 597 19.20 -11.15 -20.24
C ASN A 597 19.11 -9.66 -19.84
N GLU A 598 18.13 -9.29 -19.02
CA GLU A 598 17.97 -7.92 -18.51
C GLU A 598 19.09 -7.57 -17.49
N LEU A 599 19.64 -8.57 -16.80
CA LEU A 599 20.73 -8.37 -15.82
C LEU A 599 21.97 -7.77 -16.47
N SER A 600 22.25 -8.05 -17.74
CA SER A 600 23.44 -7.55 -18.44
C SER A 600 23.54 -6.01 -18.50
N THR A 601 22.41 -5.31 -18.31
CA THR A 601 22.33 -3.83 -18.39
C THR A 601 21.69 -3.19 -17.15
N TYR A 602 21.47 -3.97 -16.09
CA TYR A 602 20.79 -3.51 -14.87
C TYR A 602 21.44 -2.28 -14.23
N ASP A 603 22.77 -2.29 -14.08
CA ASP A 603 23.58 -1.16 -13.58
C ASP A 603 23.29 0.15 -14.32
N ILE A 604 23.24 0.09 -15.65
CA ILE A 604 22.99 1.25 -16.51
C ILE A 604 21.54 1.74 -16.36
N LEU A 605 20.58 0.82 -16.33
CA LEU A 605 19.16 1.16 -16.18
C LEU A 605 18.88 1.76 -14.79
N LEU A 606 19.54 1.25 -13.76
CA LEU A 606 19.40 1.73 -12.38
C LEU A 606 19.94 3.16 -12.25
N LEU A 607 21.12 3.44 -12.82
CA LEU A 607 21.68 4.80 -12.85
C LEU A 607 20.76 5.77 -13.63
N LYS A 608 20.23 5.35 -14.78
CA LYS A 608 19.26 6.17 -15.55
C LYS A 608 18.00 6.46 -14.74
N ASN A 609 17.47 5.48 -14.02
CA ASN A 609 16.30 5.68 -13.17
C ASN A 609 16.61 6.64 -12.01
N PHE A 610 17.76 6.45 -11.35
CA PHE A 610 18.22 7.35 -10.29
C PHE A 610 18.33 8.81 -10.76
N ILE A 611 18.98 9.07 -11.90
CA ILE A 611 19.08 10.42 -12.48
C ILE A 611 17.68 11.00 -12.79
N LYS A 612 16.77 10.18 -13.32
CA LYS A 612 15.39 10.58 -13.60
C LYS A 612 14.62 10.94 -12.32
N GLU A 613 14.83 10.22 -11.23
CA GLU A 613 14.21 10.47 -9.92
C GLU A 613 14.77 11.75 -9.27
N LEU A 614 16.10 11.94 -9.31
CA LEU A 614 16.75 13.16 -8.82
C LEU A 614 16.22 14.42 -9.52
N ALA A 615 15.98 14.36 -10.84
CA ALA A 615 15.46 15.49 -11.60
C ALA A 615 14.06 15.96 -11.16
N VAL A 616 13.31 15.10 -10.47
CA VAL A 616 11.95 15.41 -9.96
C VAL A 616 11.95 15.75 -8.47
N ALA A 617 12.98 15.37 -7.72
CA ALA A 617 13.10 15.72 -6.31
C ALA A 617 13.26 17.24 -6.12
N LYS A 618 12.34 17.86 -5.37
CA LYS A 618 12.37 19.29 -5.02
C LYS A 618 12.70 19.56 -3.55
N ASP A 619 12.51 18.56 -2.70
CA ASP A 619 12.79 18.62 -1.27
C ASP A 619 14.16 18.03 -0.95
N GLU A 620 14.89 18.66 -0.02
CA GLU A 620 16.24 18.26 0.36
C GLU A 620 16.29 16.85 0.97
N ASN A 621 15.31 16.48 1.79
CA ASN A 621 15.28 15.17 2.43
C ASN A 621 14.96 14.08 1.40
N ILE A 622 14.03 14.34 0.48
CA ILE A 622 13.75 13.45 -0.66
C ILE A 622 15.03 13.22 -1.48
N TYR A 623 15.75 14.30 -1.78
CA TYR A 623 17.01 14.23 -2.52
C TYR A 623 18.06 13.38 -1.79
N ARG A 624 18.31 13.66 -0.51
CA ARG A 624 19.26 12.88 0.31
C ARG A 624 18.84 11.41 0.42
N ASN A 625 17.55 11.11 0.52
CA ASN A 625 17.03 9.73 0.53
C ASN A 625 17.31 8.98 -0.76
N LEU A 626 17.10 9.61 -1.92
CA LEU A 626 17.40 8.99 -3.21
C LEU A 626 18.89 8.67 -3.34
N VAL A 627 19.75 9.61 -2.92
CA VAL A 627 21.22 9.44 -2.97
C VAL A 627 21.67 8.32 -2.03
N CYS A 628 21.22 8.33 -0.76
CA CYS A 628 21.55 7.30 0.21
C CYS A 628 21.06 5.91 -0.23
N LYS A 629 19.87 5.83 -0.84
CA LYS A 629 19.33 4.58 -1.38
C LYS A 629 20.18 4.07 -2.54
N TYR A 630 20.53 4.94 -3.49
CA TYR A 630 21.33 4.56 -4.65
C TYR A 630 22.76 4.14 -4.28
N LEU A 631 23.47 4.93 -3.47
CA LEU A 631 24.88 4.67 -3.15
C LEU A 631 25.05 3.58 -2.10
N PHE A 632 24.24 3.60 -1.05
CA PHE A 632 24.49 2.80 0.16
C PHE A 632 23.39 1.79 0.48
N ASN A 633 22.25 1.86 -0.23
CA ASN A 633 21.05 1.11 0.13
C ASN A 633 20.53 1.38 1.54
N LYS A 634 20.72 2.61 2.01
CA LYS A 634 20.24 3.06 3.33
C LYS A 634 19.33 4.25 3.14
N SER A 635 18.39 4.45 4.06
CA SER A 635 17.59 5.66 4.08
C SER A 635 18.34 6.80 4.78
N TYR A 636 17.98 8.03 4.42
CA TYR A 636 18.41 9.26 5.09
C TYR A 636 17.44 9.65 6.21
N ASP A 637 16.14 9.41 6.03
CA ASP A 637 15.11 9.59 7.07
C ASP A 637 14.13 8.39 7.14
N GLU A 638 13.12 8.48 8.01
CA GLU A 638 12.10 7.44 8.20
C GLU A 638 11.20 7.23 6.97
N LYS A 639 11.01 8.26 6.14
CA LYS A 639 10.24 8.20 4.89
C LYS A 639 11.05 7.58 3.75
N GLY A 640 12.37 7.59 3.87
CA GLY A 640 13.29 6.89 2.99
C GLY A 640 12.97 5.39 2.97
N ASN A 641 12.81 4.86 1.76
CA ASN A 641 12.43 3.46 1.55
C ASN A 641 13.43 2.49 2.23
N THR A 642 12.92 1.33 2.67
CA THR A 642 13.46 0.45 3.73
C THR A 642 14.95 0.09 3.64
N GLY A 643 15.83 0.95 4.19
CA GLY A 643 17.25 0.64 4.36
C GLY A 643 17.51 -0.42 5.44
N TRP A 644 18.70 -1.05 5.39
CA TRP A 644 19.14 -2.09 6.34
C TRP A 644 19.60 -1.55 7.71
N LEU A 645 19.75 -0.22 7.86
CA LEU A 645 20.13 0.45 9.10
C LEU A 645 19.14 1.56 9.40
N GLU A 646 18.78 1.71 10.67
CA GLU A 646 18.03 2.87 11.12
C GLU A 646 18.84 4.14 10.90
N VAL A 647 18.17 5.19 10.43
CA VAL A 647 18.74 6.53 10.25
C VAL A 647 19.39 7.04 11.53
N SER A 648 18.75 6.78 12.67
CA SER A 648 19.28 7.06 14.01
C SER A 648 20.69 6.49 14.19
N THR A 649 20.91 5.25 13.75
CA THR A 649 22.19 4.55 13.87
C THR A 649 23.26 5.17 12.97
N ILE A 650 22.91 5.53 11.73
CA ILE A 650 23.85 6.18 10.79
C ILE A 650 24.25 7.55 11.35
N LYS A 651 23.29 8.33 11.85
CA LYS A 651 23.54 9.61 12.49
C LYS A 651 24.46 9.47 13.70
N GLN A 652 24.21 8.49 14.57
CA GLN A 652 25.08 8.20 15.73
C GLN A 652 26.52 7.90 15.33
N PHE A 653 26.74 7.14 14.24
CA PHE A 653 28.09 6.92 13.71
C PHE A 653 28.73 8.21 13.19
N CYS A 654 27.99 9.04 12.45
CA CYS A 654 28.49 10.30 11.91
C CYS A 654 28.84 11.33 13.01
N ASP A 655 28.09 11.32 14.11
CA ASP A 655 28.33 12.16 15.28
C ASP A 655 29.64 11.75 15.99
N LEU A 656 29.81 10.44 16.21
CA LEU A 656 30.89 9.92 17.05
C LEU A 656 32.21 9.73 16.30
N TYR A 657 32.19 9.34 15.04
CA TYR A 657 33.40 8.98 14.29
C TYR A 657 33.82 10.05 13.27
N SER A 658 35.12 10.10 12.98
CA SER A 658 35.70 10.86 11.87
C SER A 658 36.27 9.91 10.81
N ALA A 659 36.40 10.38 9.57
CA ALA A 659 37.08 9.60 8.54
C ALA A 659 38.55 9.31 8.93
N GLU A 660 39.20 10.27 9.61
CA GLU A 660 40.57 10.14 10.10
C GLU A 660 40.72 9.04 11.18
N SER A 661 39.71 8.79 12.02
CA SER A 661 39.79 7.66 12.96
C SER A 661 39.66 6.32 12.25
N LEU A 662 38.87 6.22 11.18
CA LEU A 662 38.80 5.02 10.35
C LEU A 662 40.16 4.72 9.70
N GLU A 663 40.84 5.72 9.15
CA GLU A 663 42.17 5.59 8.53
C GLU A 663 43.28 5.20 9.51
N ARG A 664 43.14 5.58 10.78
CA ARG A 664 44.09 5.26 11.86
C ARG A 664 43.79 3.93 12.57
N ALA A 665 42.60 3.37 12.39
CA ALA A 665 42.14 2.22 13.15
C ALA A 665 42.88 0.93 12.74
N LYS A 666 43.62 0.34 13.69
CA LYS A 666 44.39 -0.89 13.48
C LYS A 666 44.00 -2.01 14.45
N ASP A 667 44.06 -3.25 13.96
CA ASP A 667 43.89 -4.48 14.73
C ASP A 667 45.09 -5.40 14.43
N ASN A 668 45.93 -5.67 15.44
CA ASN A 668 47.22 -6.35 15.29
C ASN A 668 48.09 -5.76 14.15
N ASP A 669 48.30 -4.44 14.18
CA ASP A 669 49.05 -3.64 13.20
C ASP A 669 48.49 -3.59 11.77
N ASN A 670 47.43 -4.33 11.46
CA ASN A 670 46.74 -4.27 10.17
C ASN A 670 45.66 -3.19 10.19
N GLN A 671 45.51 -2.48 9.07
CA GLN A 671 44.43 -1.53 8.88
C GLN A 671 43.07 -2.23 8.91
N ILE A 672 42.15 -1.71 9.72
CA ILE A 672 40.79 -2.26 9.85
C ILE A 672 39.94 -1.86 8.63
N PHE A 673 40.07 -0.60 8.20
CA PHE A 673 39.34 0.00 7.09
C PHE A 673 40.27 0.22 5.90
N THR A 674 39.75 -0.01 4.70
CA THR A 674 40.38 0.33 3.44
C THR A 674 40.20 1.82 3.12
N GLU A 675 41.01 2.34 2.19
CA GLU A 675 40.88 3.73 1.71
C GLU A 675 39.50 4.00 1.07
N GLU A 676 38.95 3.00 0.36
CA GLU A 676 37.60 3.05 -0.21
C GLU A 676 36.54 3.20 0.91
N GLU A 677 36.65 2.42 1.99
CA GLU A 677 35.72 2.48 3.13
C GLU A 677 35.80 3.83 3.87
N SER A 678 37.01 4.36 4.11
CA SER A 678 37.18 5.69 4.73
C SER A 678 36.63 6.82 3.86
N SER A 679 36.84 6.74 2.54
CA SER A 679 36.27 7.68 1.57
C SER A 679 34.75 7.61 1.56
N LEU A 680 34.16 6.41 1.54
CA LEU A 680 32.71 6.21 1.61
C LEU A 680 32.11 6.80 2.90
N PHE A 681 32.76 6.60 4.04
CA PHE A 681 32.31 7.17 5.30
C PHE A 681 32.33 8.70 5.29
N SER A 682 33.30 9.31 4.61
CA SER A 682 33.35 10.78 4.42
C SER A 682 32.15 11.29 3.64
N VAL A 683 31.73 10.59 2.58
CA VAL A 683 30.52 10.92 1.81
C VAL A 683 29.26 10.80 2.67
N ILE A 684 29.14 9.72 3.45
CA ILE A 684 28.01 9.54 4.37
C ILE A 684 27.99 10.69 5.38
N LYS A 685 29.13 11.07 5.96
CA LYS A 685 29.19 12.17 6.90
C LYS A 685 28.76 13.50 6.28
N LEU A 686 29.18 13.79 5.04
CA LEU A 686 28.72 14.97 4.29
C LEU A 686 27.19 14.95 4.08
N LEU A 687 26.63 13.80 3.68
CA LEU A 687 25.19 13.59 3.49
C LEU A 687 24.36 13.75 4.77
N PHE A 688 24.96 13.57 5.95
CA PHE A 688 24.30 13.77 7.23
C PHE A 688 24.71 15.06 7.93
N SER A 689 25.65 15.82 7.34
CA SER A 689 26.05 17.15 7.81
C SER A 689 25.13 18.24 7.26
N LYS A 690 24.76 19.22 8.10
CA LYS A 690 23.95 20.38 7.70
C LYS A 690 24.73 21.46 6.93
N LYS A 691 26.05 21.29 6.74
CA LYS A 691 26.92 22.32 6.16
C LYS A 691 27.12 22.04 4.66
N ASP A 692 26.60 22.97 3.85
CA ASP A 692 26.71 23.12 2.39
C ASP A 692 26.14 22.00 1.49
N PHE A 693 24.82 22.08 1.24
CA PHE A 693 24.13 21.33 0.19
C PHE A 693 24.76 21.52 -1.20
N ALA A 694 25.40 22.66 -1.47
CA ALA A 694 26.09 22.91 -2.74
C ALA A 694 27.29 21.97 -2.98
N ILE A 695 28.11 21.72 -1.95
CA ILE A 695 29.24 20.78 -2.01
C ILE A 695 28.73 19.36 -2.25
N LEU A 696 27.59 19.01 -1.64
CA LEU A 696 26.94 17.73 -1.85
C LEU A 696 26.48 17.56 -3.31
N LEU A 697 25.88 18.60 -3.91
CA LEU A 697 25.48 18.57 -5.32
C LEU A 697 26.67 18.36 -6.25
N GLU A 698 27.77 19.10 -6.05
CA GLU A 698 29.00 18.96 -6.84
C GLU A 698 29.60 17.55 -6.73
N TYR A 699 29.63 16.98 -5.52
CA TYR A 699 30.10 15.62 -5.31
C TYR A 699 29.23 14.58 -6.04
N ILE A 700 27.90 14.74 -6.01
CA ILE A 700 26.97 13.83 -6.68
C ILE A 700 27.07 13.96 -8.21
N ASP A 701 27.20 15.18 -8.72
CA ASP A 701 27.43 15.40 -10.16
C ASP A 701 28.71 14.70 -10.63
N ASN A 702 29.78 14.74 -9.81
CA ASN A 702 30.99 13.99 -10.08
C ASN A 702 30.75 12.47 -10.09
N VAL A 703 30.00 11.93 -9.12
CA VAL A 703 29.63 10.50 -9.07
C VAL A 703 28.81 10.08 -10.30
N ILE A 704 27.86 10.91 -10.73
CA ILE A 704 27.03 10.69 -11.93
C ILE A 704 27.90 10.71 -13.19
N ASN A 705 28.79 11.70 -13.32
CA ASN A 705 29.66 11.87 -14.48
C ASN A 705 30.70 10.74 -14.60
N LEU A 706 31.23 10.26 -13.48
CA LEU A 706 32.19 9.15 -13.43
C LEU A 706 31.53 7.77 -13.62
N ARG A 707 30.20 7.69 -13.62
CA ARG A 707 29.44 6.43 -13.69
C ARG A 707 29.89 5.43 -12.64
N THR A 708 30.13 5.91 -11.42
CA THR A 708 30.64 5.08 -10.32
C THR A 708 29.70 3.90 -10.09
N LYS A 709 30.24 2.68 -10.12
CA LYS A 709 29.48 1.50 -9.76
C LYS A 709 29.15 1.54 -8.27
N ARG A 710 27.91 1.18 -7.93
CA ARG A 710 27.51 0.91 -6.56
C ARG A 710 28.26 -0.32 -6.06
N ASN A 711 28.69 -0.31 -4.80
CA ASN A 711 29.32 -1.47 -4.16
C ASN A 711 28.70 -1.74 -2.78
N VAL A 712 27.55 -2.44 -2.78
CA VAL A 712 26.77 -2.66 -1.56
C VAL A 712 27.50 -3.54 -0.55
N ILE A 713 28.32 -4.46 -1.04
CA ILE A 713 29.11 -5.37 -0.20
C ILE A 713 30.07 -4.54 0.64
N VAL A 714 30.90 -3.69 0.02
CA VAL A 714 31.86 -2.83 0.73
C VAL A 714 31.15 -1.91 1.73
N VAL A 715 30.02 -1.32 1.34
CA VAL A 715 29.23 -0.47 2.26
C VAL A 715 28.75 -1.26 3.49
N ASN A 716 28.22 -2.47 3.30
CA ASN A 716 27.76 -3.29 4.41
C ASN A 716 28.91 -3.78 5.29
N GLU A 717 30.03 -4.18 4.69
CA GLU A 717 31.25 -4.55 5.42
C GLU A 717 31.76 -3.40 6.28
N MET A 718 31.83 -2.19 5.73
CA MET A 718 32.18 -0.98 6.46
C MET A 718 31.27 -0.77 7.68
N PHE A 719 29.94 -0.80 7.51
CA PHE A 719 29.01 -0.62 8.63
C PHE A 719 29.12 -1.74 9.68
N ASN A 720 29.41 -2.98 9.27
CA ASN A 720 29.64 -4.08 10.20
C ASN A 720 30.95 -3.87 10.99
N LYS A 721 32.01 -3.36 10.35
CA LYS A 721 33.26 -2.97 11.00
C LYS A 721 33.04 -1.81 11.98
N LEU A 722 32.26 -0.78 11.60
CA LEU A 722 31.90 0.34 12.49
C LEU A 722 31.24 -0.16 13.79
N LYS A 723 30.31 -1.13 13.69
CA LYS A 723 29.70 -1.78 14.86
C LYS A 723 30.69 -2.60 15.68
N LYS A 724 31.52 -3.41 15.00
CA LYS A 724 32.46 -4.34 15.65
C LYS A 724 33.56 -3.61 16.42
N TYR A 725 34.12 -2.55 15.83
CA TYR A 725 35.27 -1.80 16.34
C TYR A 725 34.88 -0.49 17.04
N MET A 726 33.66 -0.45 17.60
CA MET A 726 33.10 0.74 18.24
C MET A 726 34.02 1.32 19.31
N TYR A 727 34.60 0.49 20.18
CA TYR A 727 35.45 0.96 21.28
C TYR A 727 36.77 1.53 20.77
N GLU A 728 37.39 0.87 19.79
CA GLU A 728 38.63 1.30 19.16
C GLU A 728 38.45 2.67 18.50
N LEU A 729 37.38 2.83 17.71
CA LEU A 729 37.08 4.07 17.00
C LEU A 729 36.84 5.24 17.97
N ILE A 730 36.03 5.04 19.02
CA ILE A 730 35.78 6.10 20.01
C ILE A 730 37.08 6.48 20.73
N ASN A 731 37.88 5.49 21.12
CA ASN A 731 39.12 5.74 21.85
C ASN A 731 40.22 6.42 21.02
N LEU A 732 40.11 6.42 19.68
CA LEU A 732 40.99 7.18 18.77
C LEU A 732 40.55 8.64 18.60
N GLU A 733 39.31 8.96 18.96
CA GLU A 733 38.75 10.31 18.91
C GLU A 733 39.02 11.08 20.21
N ILE A 734 39.11 10.39 21.34
CA ILE A 734 39.27 11.00 22.67
C ILE A 734 40.72 11.42 22.89
N VAL A 735 40.91 12.68 23.27
CA VAL A 735 42.21 13.16 23.76
C VAL A 735 42.35 12.82 25.25
N THR A 736 43.41 12.10 25.58
CA THR A 736 43.76 11.70 26.95
C THR A 736 44.60 12.76 27.67
N LEU A 737 44.66 12.69 29.01
CA LEU A 737 45.56 13.55 29.78
C LEU A 737 47.03 13.42 29.35
N ASP A 738 47.50 12.21 29.03
CA ASP A 738 48.88 11.97 28.57
C ASP A 738 49.16 12.67 27.23
N GLU A 739 48.18 12.69 26.33
CA GLU A 739 48.28 13.42 25.06
C GLU A 739 48.25 14.94 25.27
N LEU A 740 47.51 15.44 26.27
CA LEU A 740 47.58 16.85 26.69
C LEU A 740 48.94 17.20 27.30
N GLU A 741 49.55 16.30 28.07
CA GLU A 741 50.92 16.46 28.58
C GLU A 741 51.97 16.48 27.46
N MET A 742 51.79 15.66 26.43
CA MET A 742 52.61 15.73 25.22
C MET A 742 52.41 17.07 24.50
N LEU A 743 51.16 17.53 24.35
CA LEU A 743 50.86 18.83 23.72
C LEU A 743 51.43 20.01 24.49
N LEU A 744 51.50 19.94 25.83
CA LEU A 744 52.21 20.92 26.66
C LEU A 744 53.69 21.06 26.27
N ILE A 745 54.34 19.97 25.85
CA ILE A 745 55.74 19.96 25.41
C ILE A 745 55.87 20.55 23.99
N TYR A 746 54.97 20.17 23.08
CA TYR A 746 55.07 20.54 21.66
C TYR A 746 54.44 21.90 21.31
N ASN A 747 53.45 22.37 22.08
CA ASN A 747 52.72 23.62 21.80
C ASN A 747 52.23 24.31 23.09
N PRO A 748 53.14 24.88 23.90
CA PRO A 748 52.84 25.46 25.22
C PRO A 748 51.93 26.70 25.19
N SER A 749 51.65 27.28 24.02
CA SER A 749 50.67 28.35 23.84
C SER A 749 49.22 27.88 23.99
N MET A 750 48.95 26.60 23.77
CA MET A 750 47.58 26.04 23.71
C MET A 750 47.07 25.52 25.06
N ILE A 751 47.98 25.06 25.93
CA ILE A 751 47.66 24.44 27.22
C ILE A 751 48.57 25.04 28.29
N LYS A 752 48.00 25.41 29.44
CA LYS A 752 48.75 25.82 30.64
C LYS A 752 48.53 24.81 31.76
N LYS A 753 49.59 24.47 32.49
CA LYS A 753 49.53 23.61 33.69
C LYS A 753 49.85 24.45 34.92
N LYS A 754 48.95 24.46 35.91
CA LYS A 754 49.16 25.11 37.22
C LYS A 754 48.78 24.12 38.34
N THR A 755 49.40 24.25 39.50
CA THR A 755 49.06 23.43 40.68
C THR A 755 48.53 24.36 41.77
N VAL A 756 47.32 24.08 42.27
CA VAL A 756 46.64 24.85 43.32
C VAL A 756 46.14 23.88 44.38
N ASN A 757 46.50 24.11 45.65
CA ASN A 757 46.07 23.28 46.79
C ASN A 757 46.34 21.76 46.62
N GLU A 758 47.45 21.38 45.99
CA GLU A 758 47.85 20.00 45.62
C GLU A 758 47.04 19.39 44.46
N THR A 759 46.13 20.14 43.85
CA THR A 759 45.39 19.74 42.64
C THR A 759 46.04 20.32 41.38
N VAL A 760 46.28 19.48 40.38
CA VAL A 760 46.79 19.90 39.07
C VAL A 760 45.64 20.40 38.20
N ILE A 761 45.82 21.55 37.57
CA ILE A 761 44.84 22.19 36.68
C ILE A 761 45.48 22.40 35.32
N TYR A 762 44.85 21.85 34.29
CA TYR A 762 45.15 22.05 32.88
C TYR A 762 44.17 23.07 32.30
N SER A 763 44.62 24.23 31.86
CA SER A 763 43.79 25.26 31.22
C SER A 763 44.03 25.25 29.71
N ILE A 764 42.99 25.02 28.92
CA ILE A 764 43.04 25.02 27.46
C ILE A 764 42.43 26.32 26.94
N LYS A 765 43.11 26.97 25.99
CA LYS A 765 42.62 28.17 25.32
C LYS A 765 42.35 27.91 23.84
N ASN A 766 41.15 28.25 23.37
CA ASN A 766 40.76 28.28 21.95
C ASN A 766 41.14 27.01 21.15
N ASN A 767 41.10 25.85 21.80
CA ASN A 767 41.30 24.56 21.15
C ASN A 767 40.11 23.67 21.44
N ASP A 768 39.63 23.01 20.39
CA ASP A 768 38.49 22.13 20.45
C ASP A 768 38.90 20.71 20.05
N PHE A 769 38.51 19.74 20.86
CA PHE A 769 38.81 18.33 20.67
C PHE A 769 37.81 17.49 21.48
N LYS A 770 37.67 16.20 21.14
CA LYS A 770 36.72 15.33 21.82
C LYS A 770 37.25 14.80 23.15
N VAL A 771 36.37 14.83 24.14
CA VAL A 771 36.57 14.22 25.46
C VAL A 771 35.47 13.22 25.74
N LEU A 772 35.78 12.23 26.60
CA LEU A 772 34.78 11.33 27.15
C LEU A 772 34.37 11.82 28.53
N CYS A 773 33.08 12.09 28.74
CA CYS A 773 32.57 12.59 30.02
C CYS A 773 31.28 11.89 30.45
N SER A 774 30.91 12.06 31.73
CA SER A 774 29.61 11.63 32.24
C SER A 774 28.50 12.55 31.74
N ASN A 775 27.44 11.96 31.17
CA ASN A 775 26.21 12.72 30.88
C ASN A 775 25.40 12.96 32.17
N THR A 776 25.36 11.91 32.99
CA THR A 776 24.69 11.81 34.28
C THR A 776 25.60 11.11 35.27
N ASP A 777 25.50 11.43 36.55
CA ASP A 777 26.32 10.83 37.63
C ASP A 777 25.89 9.39 38.00
N ASP A 778 25.29 8.66 37.07
CA ASP A 778 24.74 7.32 37.27
C ASP A 778 25.72 6.18 36.95
N GLY A 779 26.87 6.53 36.38
CA GLY A 779 27.95 5.63 35.96
C GLY A 779 27.61 4.75 34.75
N ILE A 780 26.53 5.06 34.02
CA ILE A 780 26.05 4.26 32.88
C ILE A 780 26.12 5.06 31.58
N HIS A 781 25.78 6.35 31.63
CA HIS A 781 25.65 7.19 30.43
C HIS A 781 26.83 8.14 30.29
N TYR A 782 27.56 7.97 29.20
CA TYR A 782 28.73 8.75 28.85
C TYR A 782 28.48 9.50 27.54
N VAL A 783 29.21 10.58 27.31
CA VAL A 783 29.19 11.32 26.04
C VAL A 783 30.60 11.48 25.53
N CYS A 784 30.75 11.34 24.22
CA CYS A 784 31.98 11.68 23.51
C CYS A 784 31.67 12.89 22.63
N LEU A 785 32.17 14.06 23.01
CA LEU A 785 31.89 15.30 22.30
C LEU A 785 33.04 16.29 22.46
N ASN A 786 33.04 17.26 21.56
CA ASN A 786 33.97 18.38 21.55
C ASN A 786 33.85 19.18 22.85
N VAL A 787 34.99 19.57 23.43
CA VAL A 787 35.01 20.39 24.65
C VAL A 787 34.23 21.71 24.48
N SER A 788 34.15 22.26 23.27
CA SER A 788 33.32 23.45 22.97
C SER A 788 31.82 23.22 23.02
N SER A 789 31.40 21.96 22.93
CA SER A 789 29.98 21.56 22.92
C SER A 789 29.47 21.16 24.30
N LEU A 790 30.33 21.17 25.32
CA LEU A 790 29.91 20.92 26.69
C LEU A 790 29.13 22.14 27.21
N ASP A 791 28.09 21.86 28.02
CA ASP A 791 27.18 22.87 28.59
C ASP A 791 27.26 22.95 30.13
N LYS A 792 27.86 21.94 30.76
CA LYS A 792 28.00 21.83 32.22
C LYS A 792 29.30 21.13 32.64
N ASN A 793 29.72 21.41 33.87
CA ASN A 793 30.83 20.69 34.50
C ASN A 793 30.52 19.18 34.60
N CYS A 794 31.51 18.34 34.34
CA CYS A 794 31.34 16.90 34.29
C CYS A 794 32.61 16.14 34.65
N TYR A 795 32.48 14.87 35.04
CA TYR A 795 33.62 13.97 35.21
C TYR A 795 34.14 13.50 33.86
N GLY A 796 35.45 13.60 33.64
CA GLY A 796 36.15 13.18 32.44
C GLY A 796 36.86 11.83 32.60
N TYR A 797 37.01 11.13 31.49
CA TYR A 797 37.59 9.78 31.40
C TYR A 797 38.58 9.70 30.24
N ASN A 798 39.67 8.95 30.41
CA ASN A 798 40.68 8.82 29.36
C ASN A 798 40.20 7.96 28.17
N LYS A 799 39.68 6.75 28.41
CA LYS A 799 39.22 5.82 27.36
C LYS A 799 38.05 4.96 27.84
N LEU A 800 37.21 4.51 26.90
CA LEU A 800 36.22 3.46 27.14
C LEU A 800 36.91 2.11 27.39
N TYR A 801 36.47 1.39 28.42
CA TYR A 801 36.91 0.01 28.66
C TYR A 801 36.28 -0.96 27.68
N LYS A 802 37.09 -1.89 27.15
CA LYS A 802 36.62 -2.96 26.24
C LYS A 802 35.79 -4.05 26.94
N ASN A 803 35.64 -3.99 28.27
CA ASN A 803 34.95 -5.01 29.05
C ASN A 803 33.48 -4.63 29.27
N GLY A 804 32.58 -5.25 28.48
CA GLY A 804 31.14 -5.05 28.58
C GLY A 804 30.50 -4.79 27.22
N SER A 805 29.17 -4.82 27.17
CA SER A 805 28.43 -4.37 25.98
C SER A 805 28.04 -2.91 26.14
N ALA A 806 28.43 -2.06 25.19
CA ALA A 806 27.94 -0.69 25.07
C ALA A 806 27.00 -0.57 23.86
N ARG A 807 26.13 0.44 23.91
CA ARG A 807 25.20 0.78 22.84
C ARG A 807 25.03 2.29 22.75
N PHE A 808 24.66 2.77 21.58
CA PHE A 808 24.30 4.17 21.39
C PHE A 808 22.84 4.41 21.77
N THR A 809 22.58 5.57 22.34
CA THR A 809 21.24 6.07 22.63
C THR A 809 21.22 7.56 22.35
N THR A 810 20.13 8.11 21.83
CA THR A 810 20.01 9.55 21.58
C THR A 810 19.22 10.22 22.71
N TYR A 811 19.69 11.35 23.22
CA TYR A 811 19.00 12.16 24.23
C TYR A 811 19.14 13.64 23.88
N GLU A 812 18.01 14.36 23.81
CA GLU A 812 17.95 15.79 23.45
C GLU A 812 18.73 16.15 22.17
N GLY A 813 18.77 15.22 21.21
CA GLY A 813 19.47 15.40 19.94
C GLY A 813 20.96 15.04 19.95
N ASN A 814 21.54 14.69 21.10
CA ASN A 814 22.92 14.25 21.26
C ASN A 814 23.05 12.72 21.33
N THR A 815 24.14 12.19 20.78
CA THR A 815 24.46 10.76 20.84
C THR A 815 25.21 10.41 22.13
N LEU A 816 24.59 9.59 22.98
CA LEU A 816 25.15 9.07 24.23
C LEU A 816 25.67 7.64 24.04
N ILE A 817 26.69 7.29 24.82
CA ILE A 817 27.24 5.95 24.97
C ILE A 817 26.70 5.36 26.27
N LYS A 818 25.84 4.34 26.17
CA LYS A 818 25.28 3.62 27.31
C LYS A 818 26.02 2.30 27.52
N ILE A 819 26.61 2.12 28.71
CA ILE A 819 27.26 0.86 29.10
C ILE A 819 26.25 -0.02 29.86
N ASN A 820 25.97 -1.23 29.39
CA ASN A 820 25.01 -2.11 30.08
C ASN A 820 25.63 -2.70 31.37
N LYS A 821 24.91 -2.56 32.49
CA LYS A 821 25.33 -3.04 33.82
C LYS A 821 25.28 -4.58 33.97
N ASP A 822 24.56 -5.28 33.10
CA ASP A 822 24.11 -6.66 33.32
C ASP A 822 25.20 -7.75 33.23
N ARG A 823 26.49 -7.41 33.18
CA ARG A 823 27.58 -8.41 33.14
C ARG A 823 28.82 -8.15 34.00
N ILE A 824 28.92 -7.06 34.77
CA ILE A 824 30.08 -6.89 35.68
C ILE A 824 29.65 -6.18 36.96
N SER A 825 29.60 -6.93 38.08
CA SER A 825 29.29 -6.42 39.41
C SER A 825 30.39 -5.57 40.06
N ASN A 826 31.49 -5.24 39.37
CA ASN A 826 32.67 -4.60 39.99
C ASN A 826 33.45 -3.55 39.15
N ASN A 827 33.07 -3.19 37.91
CA ASN A 827 33.89 -2.30 37.06
C ASN A 827 33.12 -1.08 36.54
N ASN A 828 32.82 -0.11 37.41
CA ASN A 828 32.43 1.22 36.95
C ASN A 828 33.67 1.95 36.42
N MET A 829 33.52 2.76 35.36
CA MET A 829 34.60 3.64 34.90
C MET A 829 34.98 4.62 36.02
N LYS A 830 36.28 4.76 36.27
CA LYS A 830 36.78 5.74 37.25
C LYS A 830 37.07 7.04 36.52
N ALA A 831 36.56 8.14 37.06
CA ALA A 831 36.88 9.46 36.57
C ALA A 831 38.38 9.70 36.73
N GLU A 832 39.01 10.22 35.68
CA GLU A 832 40.44 10.53 35.65
C GLU A 832 40.68 12.03 35.83
N PHE A 833 39.68 12.87 35.54
CA PHE A 833 39.76 14.32 35.69
C PHE A 833 38.35 14.94 35.84
N LEU A 834 38.30 16.18 36.29
CA LEU A 834 37.09 17.00 36.32
C LEU A 834 37.15 18.06 35.22
N ILE A 835 36.16 18.11 34.33
CA ILE A 835 36.09 19.11 33.26
C ILE A 835 35.23 20.27 33.72
N ILE A 836 35.79 21.47 33.68
CA ILE A 836 35.15 22.71 34.12
C ILE A 836 34.98 23.65 32.94
N ILE A 837 33.75 24.12 32.77
CA ILE A 837 33.37 25.11 31.76
C ILE A 837 33.13 26.43 32.48
N GLY A 838 33.87 27.46 32.08
CA GLY A 838 33.85 28.75 32.76
C GLY A 838 34.77 28.79 33.98
N SER A 839 34.45 29.66 34.95
CA SER A 839 35.36 29.97 36.06
C SER A 839 35.46 28.84 37.08
N ILE A 840 36.69 28.39 37.36
CA ILE A 840 36.98 27.48 38.49
C ILE A 840 36.64 28.16 39.82
N THR A 841 35.97 27.42 40.73
CA THR A 841 35.69 27.83 42.11
C THR A 841 36.47 26.97 43.11
N ASP A 842 36.63 27.46 44.35
CA ASP A 842 37.33 26.72 45.42
C ASP A 842 36.64 25.38 45.76
N ASP A 843 35.30 25.33 45.68
CA ASP A 843 34.53 24.09 45.90
C ASP A 843 34.89 23.02 44.86
N LEU A 844 35.07 23.39 43.59
CA LEU A 844 35.46 22.46 42.52
C LEU A 844 36.89 21.93 42.72
N ILE A 845 37.80 22.79 43.20
CA ILE A 845 39.17 22.39 43.58
C ILE A 845 39.12 21.40 44.74
N GLN A 846 38.27 21.64 45.74
CA GLN A 846 38.12 20.74 46.88
C GLN A 846 37.51 19.38 46.48
N ILE A 847 36.54 19.37 45.56
CA ILE A 847 35.97 18.14 44.99
C ILE A 847 37.02 17.34 44.24
N ALA A 848 37.81 17.98 43.37
CA ALA A 848 38.89 17.33 42.63
C ALA A 848 39.96 16.76 43.57
N LYS A 849 40.36 17.52 44.60
CA LYS A 849 41.28 17.06 45.64
C LYS A 849 40.76 15.85 46.41
N ARG A 850 39.49 15.87 46.84
CA ARG A 850 38.87 14.75 47.58
C ARG A 850 38.84 13.46 46.76
N ASN A 851 38.67 13.58 45.45
CA ASN A 851 38.66 12.44 44.53
C ASN A 851 40.05 12.09 43.98
N ASN A 852 41.09 12.86 44.32
CA ASN A 852 42.46 12.71 43.82
C ASN A 852 42.56 12.70 42.28
N ILE A 853 41.88 13.66 41.63
CA ILE A 853 41.87 13.82 40.17
C ILE A 853 42.27 15.26 39.76
N PRO A 854 42.95 15.45 38.63
CA PRO A 854 43.22 16.77 38.04
C PRO A 854 41.95 17.46 37.49
N ILE A 855 42.07 18.76 37.24
CA ILE A 855 41.03 19.59 36.60
C ILE A 855 41.44 19.95 35.18
N LEU A 856 40.50 19.86 34.25
CA LEU A 856 40.58 20.40 32.89
C LEU A 856 39.67 21.64 32.79
N GLU A 857 40.27 22.82 32.77
CA GLU A 857 39.61 24.12 32.59
C GLU A 857 39.56 24.46 31.11
N VAL A 858 38.35 24.69 30.61
CA VAL A 858 38.14 25.01 29.20
C VAL A 858 37.76 26.48 29.06
N GLU A 859 38.64 27.26 28.41
CA GLU A 859 38.45 28.68 28.12
C GLU A 859 38.27 28.88 26.60
N PHE A 860 37.06 29.28 26.20
CA PHE A 860 36.77 29.78 24.84
C PHE A 860 36.51 31.29 24.91
N ASP A 861 37.05 32.04 23.96
CA ASP A 861 36.82 33.48 23.82
C ASP A 861 35.38 33.83 23.39
#